data_AF-A0A3E1HFP6-F1
#
_entry.id   AF-A0A3E1HFP6-F1
#
_cell.length_a   1.000
_cell.length_b   1.000
_cell.length_c   1.000
_cell.angle_alpha   90.00
_cell.angle_beta   90.00
_cell.angle_gamma   90.00
#
_symmetry.space_group_name_H-M   'P 1'
#
loop_
_entity.id
_entity.type
_entity.pdbx_description
1 polymer ?
#
loop_
_entity_poly.entity_id
_entity_poly.type
_entity_poly.pdbx_seq_one_letter_code
_entity_poly.pdbx_strand_id
1 'polypeptide(L)'
;MRLLTEFELKPLSKMMKVPTITFFMFAAVHSTAQAGHLIGESKTIESNELNNDWQLDFRSELTVNGARAQHILVNDSALIVNAGSRINDIRATQGSLVSLDGATVDSSHAVFGAVRLDDSDALINGSNITSHTTMGLQAFQSHDSDKGGVAEVFNSTIRGHIGGAVATGNSELHFNDHTLVEGTGVDSFGVLLDGATATASQSRIIGGKNGVVFTNDLNSANTGKLVLDNSSVEGRSGAAIAVNGFPGEAMAVEIDIRNGSTLVGGNGSLLEVNGGAVASMNVDNSDLRGNVIVEDGSTAHLSLQNRAGLTGQLQNVTSLAIGDQSYWALTGNSQVGALSLAGGTVKFGDTDAFYQLDVDSLEGTGTFVMGTDFARGITDFLNVEGEAKGDHKLLLAASGAEPTNPQDIRVVHTGGGDAQFSLVGDVVDVGAYSYGLKKEGTDWFLDPNNRVISPGTRSVLALFNTAPTVWYGEATSLRSRMGELRFEPGQAGVWIRGYGNKYEVSDSTGIGYSQNQRGFTLGADTPLADSQWLVGVMAGHSTSDLNLKRGTSGNVKSYYLGAYATWLDEESGLYFDAVAKVNRFQNESKVGLSDGTSSKGKYNNTGGGLSAEFGRNIKLDDGFFIEPYAQMSTVVIQGANYSLDNGLEAKGERTRSIMAKAGATVGRDIQLDSGSVVQPYLRAAMVHEFANNNKVSVNNNVFNNDLSGSRAEFGAGMAVKLSQNLQLHADLEHSSGGRVEQPWGANVGVRYTW
;
A
#
# COMPACT_ATOMS: atom_id res chain seq x y z
N MET A 1 -82.90 -27.42 -49.80
CA MET A 1 -82.59 -25.97 -49.74
C MET A 1 -81.11 -25.81 -50.07
N ARG A 2 -80.82 -25.60 -51.38
CA ARG A 2 -79.99 -24.50 -51.94
C ARG A 2 -78.56 -24.44 -51.37
N LEU A 3 -77.46 -24.57 -52.12
CA LEU A 3 -77.16 -24.50 -53.56
C LEU A 3 -75.79 -25.16 -53.84
N LEU A 4 -75.68 -25.83 -55.02
CA LEU A 4 -74.56 -25.92 -56.00
C LEU A 4 -73.17 -26.37 -55.48
N THR A 5 -72.50 -27.47 -55.88
CA THR A 5 -72.30 -28.22 -57.16
C THR A 5 -72.02 -27.37 -58.39
N GLU A 6 -70.75 -27.36 -58.83
CA GLU A 6 -70.24 -27.76 -60.16
C GLU A 6 -68.92 -27.03 -60.46
N PHE A 7 -67.86 -27.77 -60.83
CA PHE A 7 -67.24 -27.58 -62.13
C PHE A 7 -66.42 -28.82 -62.53
N GLU A 8 -66.48 -29.06 -63.83
CA GLU A 8 -66.48 -30.35 -64.50
C GLU A 8 -65.12 -31.01 -64.74
N LEU A 9 -65.24 -32.31 -64.96
CA LEU A 9 -64.25 -33.25 -65.45
C LEU A 9 -64.42 -33.43 -66.97
N LYS A 10 -63.29 -33.78 -67.63
CA LYS A 10 -63.14 -34.69 -68.79
C LYS A 10 -63.17 -34.08 -70.22
N PRO A 11 -62.86 -34.86 -71.28
CA PRO A 11 -61.73 -35.79 -71.51
C PRO A 11 -61.26 -35.77 -72.98
N LEU A 12 -60.34 -36.68 -73.37
CA LEU A 12 -60.40 -37.58 -74.56
C LEU A 12 -58.98 -37.85 -75.08
N SER A 13 -58.42 -39.01 -74.75
CA SER A 13 -58.32 -40.17 -75.68
C SER A 13 -57.01 -40.14 -76.47
N LYS A 14 -56.31 -41.24 -76.78
CA LYS A 14 -56.69 -42.64 -76.92
C LYS A 14 -55.39 -43.44 -77.15
N MET A 15 -55.26 -44.62 -76.52
CA MET A 15 -54.68 -45.90 -76.98
C MET A 15 -54.17 -46.68 -75.74
N MET A 16 -54.91 -47.67 -75.22
CA MET A 16 -54.89 -49.11 -75.59
C MET A 16 -53.46 -49.67 -75.70
N LYS A 17 -53.03 -50.76 -75.07
CA LYS A 17 -53.63 -51.83 -74.25
C LYS A 17 -52.47 -52.56 -73.50
N VAL A 18 -52.77 -53.04 -72.30
CA VAL A 18 -52.06 -53.98 -71.39
C VAL A 18 -52.11 -55.41 -72.02
N PRO A 19 -51.15 -56.37 -71.84
CA PRO A 19 -50.89 -57.01 -70.54
C PRO A 19 -49.46 -57.52 -70.17
N THR A 20 -49.26 -57.46 -68.84
CA THR A 20 -48.47 -58.25 -67.88
C THR A 20 -47.54 -59.38 -68.37
N ILE A 21 -46.26 -59.36 -67.96
CA ILE A 21 -45.55 -60.35 -67.09
C ILE A 21 -44.04 -59.97 -66.96
N THR A 22 -43.64 -59.67 -65.71
CA THR A 22 -42.36 -59.95 -65.01
C THR A 22 -40.98 -59.51 -65.58
N PHE A 23 -40.30 -58.61 -64.85
CA PHE A 23 -38.95 -58.73 -64.20
C PHE A 23 -38.03 -57.48 -64.30
N PHE A 24 -37.36 -57.24 -63.16
CA PHE A 24 -36.18 -56.39 -62.86
C PHE A 24 -36.28 -54.87 -62.59
N MET A 25 -36.14 -54.58 -61.28
CA MET A 25 -35.26 -53.58 -60.64
C MET A 25 -34.79 -52.38 -61.46
N PHE A 26 -35.03 -51.17 -60.95
CA PHE A 26 -33.94 -50.21 -60.69
C PHE A 26 -34.35 -49.16 -59.63
N ALA A 27 -33.64 -49.23 -58.50
CA ALA A 27 -33.25 -48.17 -57.56
C ALA A 27 -34.30 -47.15 -57.06
N ALA A 28 -35.01 -47.51 -55.99
CA ALA A 28 -35.22 -46.57 -54.90
C ALA A 28 -33.99 -46.68 -53.99
N VAL A 29 -33.07 -45.70 -54.03
CA VAL A 29 -32.01 -45.61 -53.04
C VAL A 29 -32.65 -45.08 -51.76
N HIS A 30 -33.03 -46.00 -50.88
CA HIS A 30 -33.16 -45.68 -49.47
C HIS A 30 -31.74 -45.49 -48.95
N SER A 31 -31.37 -44.28 -48.53
CA SER A 31 -30.17 -44.05 -47.73
C SER A 31 -30.42 -44.61 -46.33
N THR A 32 -30.26 -45.92 -46.16
CA THR A 32 -30.11 -46.52 -44.84
C THR A 32 -28.74 -46.08 -44.31
N ALA A 33 -28.70 -45.32 -43.22
CA ALA A 33 -27.48 -45.10 -42.46
C ALA A 33 -26.90 -46.48 -42.12
N GLN A 34 -25.68 -46.77 -42.59
CA GLN A 34 -25.04 -48.06 -42.36
C GLN A 34 -24.01 -47.84 -41.25
N ALA A 35 -24.28 -48.34 -40.05
CA ALA A 35 -23.33 -48.30 -38.95
C ALA A 35 -22.06 -49.08 -39.35
N GLY A 36 -20.90 -48.46 -39.22
CA GLY A 36 -19.61 -49.11 -39.36
C GLY A 36 -19.27 -49.89 -38.10
N HIS A 37 -18.78 -51.13 -38.24
CA HIS A 37 -18.36 -51.96 -37.13
C HIS A 37 -16.95 -52.49 -37.40
N LEU A 38 -16.00 -52.17 -36.53
CA LEU A 38 -14.64 -52.70 -36.55
C LEU A 38 -14.46 -53.70 -35.41
N ILE A 39 -13.88 -54.86 -35.72
CA ILE A 39 -13.60 -55.93 -34.75
C ILE A 39 -12.16 -56.40 -34.96
N GLY A 40 -11.23 -55.97 -34.10
CA GLY A 40 -9.80 -56.27 -34.21
C GLY A 40 -9.13 -55.70 -35.46
N GLU A 41 -9.69 -54.64 -36.04
CA GLU A 41 -9.24 -54.07 -37.31
C GLU A 41 -8.99 -52.56 -37.20
N SER A 42 -8.11 -52.05 -38.05
CA SER A 42 -7.82 -50.61 -38.17
C SER A 42 -8.43 -50.05 -39.46
N LYS A 43 -9.08 -48.89 -39.39
CA LYS A 43 -9.62 -48.17 -40.54
C LYS A 43 -9.34 -46.67 -40.45
N THR A 44 -9.00 -46.06 -41.59
CA THR A 44 -9.02 -44.60 -41.75
C THR A 44 -10.24 -44.19 -42.57
N ILE A 45 -10.96 -43.16 -42.14
CA ILE A 45 -12.04 -42.54 -42.91
C ILE A 45 -11.67 -41.11 -43.30
N GLU A 46 -11.87 -40.80 -44.59
CA GLU A 46 -11.50 -39.52 -45.20
C GLU A 46 -12.74 -38.64 -45.49
N SER A 47 -12.51 -37.36 -45.78
CA SER A 47 -13.57 -36.33 -45.97
C SER A 47 -14.70 -36.65 -46.98
N ASN A 48 -14.48 -37.61 -47.89
CA ASN A 48 -15.45 -38.03 -48.90
C ASN A 48 -16.32 -39.22 -48.47
N GLU A 49 -16.06 -39.82 -47.31
CA GLU A 49 -16.84 -40.95 -46.80
C GLU A 49 -18.20 -40.51 -46.26
N LEU A 50 -19.15 -41.46 -46.26
CA LEU A 50 -20.49 -41.24 -45.73
C LEU A 50 -20.45 -41.02 -44.22
N ASN A 51 -21.30 -40.11 -43.75
CA ASN A 51 -21.50 -39.85 -42.33
C ASN A 51 -22.28 -41.00 -41.67
N ASN A 52 -21.58 -41.86 -40.95
CA ASN A 52 -22.12 -43.07 -40.32
C ASN A 52 -21.87 -43.08 -38.80
N ASP A 53 -22.64 -43.88 -38.08
CA ASP A 53 -22.30 -44.34 -36.73
C ASP A 53 -21.14 -45.35 -36.79
N TRP A 54 -20.32 -45.43 -35.74
CA TRP A 54 -19.21 -46.37 -35.62
C TRP A 54 -19.20 -47.09 -34.28
N GLN A 55 -18.99 -48.41 -34.33
CA GLN A 55 -18.66 -49.23 -33.17
C GLN A 55 -17.30 -49.88 -33.37
N LEU A 56 -16.43 -49.76 -32.37
CA LEU A 56 -15.10 -50.35 -32.35
C LEU A 56 -15.03 -51.33 -31.19
N ASP A 57 -14.72 -52.59 -31.47
CA ASP A 57 -14.53 -53.61 -30.45
C ASP A 57 -13.19 -54.34 -30.64
N PHE A 58 -12.67 -54.92 -29.55
CA PHE A 58 -11.56 -55.86 -29.56
C PHE A 58 -10.26 -55.32 -30.17
N ARG A 59 -9.71 -54.24 -29.63
CA ARG A 59 -8.46 -53.59 -30.08
C ARG A 59 -8.53 -53.10 -31.52
N SER A 60 -9.69 -52.58 -31.91
CA SER A 60 -9.85 -51.89 -33.18
C SER A 60 -9.27 -50.48 -33.13
N GLU A 61 -8.99 -49.91 -34.29
CA GLU A 61 -8.59 -48.51 -34.42
C GLU A 61 -9.38 -47.81 -35.51
N LEU A 62 -9.98 -46.66 -35.21
CA LEU A 62 -10.57 -45.78 -36.22
C LEU A 62 -9.80 -44.46 -36.25
N THR A 63 -9.26 -44.11 -37.41
CA THR A 63 -8.72 -42.78 -37.69
C THR A 63 -9.70 -41.97 -38.53
N VAL A 64 -10.08 -40.78 -38.08
CA VAL A 64 -11.00 -39.86 -38.78
C VAL A 64 -10.22 -38.65 -39.27
N ASN A 65 -10.15 -38.47 -40.60
CA ASN A 65 -9.35 -37.44 -41.27
C ASN A 65 -10.23 -36.46 -42.07
N GLY A 66 -10.52 -35.30 -41.49
CA GLY A 66 -11.38 -34.28 -42.12
C GLY A 66 -12.79 -34.77 -42.43
N ALA A 67 -13.21 -35.88 -41.84
CA ALA A 67 -14.45 -36.59 -42.14
C ALA A 67 -15.53 -36.27 -41.11
N ARG A 68 -16.74 -36.79 -41.37
CA ARG A 68 -17.88 -36.68 -40.46
C ARG A 68 -18.30 -38.06 -39.97
N ALA A 69 -18.56 -38.16 -38.67
CA ALA A 69 -19.18 -39.33 -38.08
C ALA A 69 -20.31 -38.90 -37.15
N GLN A 70 -21.28 -39.78 -36.96
CA GLN A 70 -22.38 -39.57 -36.03
C GLN A 70 -21.95 -40.02 -34.62
N HIS A 71 -22.54 -41.08 -34.09
CA HIS A 71 -22.14 -41.65 -32.80
C HIS A 71 -20.93 -42.57 -32.96
N ILE A 72 -19.92 -42.45 -32.10
CA ILE A 72 -18.80 -43.39 -32.03
C ILE A 72 -18.75 -44.05 -30.66
N LEU A 73 -18.94 -45.37 -30.62
CA LEU A 73 -18.72 -46.22 -29.47
C LEU A 73 -17.36 -46.93 -29.58
N VAL A 74 -16.50 -46.74 -28.59
CA VAL A 74 -15.14 -47.30 -28.53
C VAL A 74 -15.08 -48.25 -27.33
N ASN A 75 -14.89 -49.54 -27.57
CA ASN A 75 -14.78 -50.56 -26.51
C ASN A 75 -13.45 -51.32 -26.66
N ASP A 76 -12.60 -51.30 -25.62
CA ASP A 76 -11.25 -51.87 -25.64
C ASP A 76 -10.50 -51.52 -26.94
N SER A 77 -10.59 -50.27 -27.39
CA SER A 77 -10.19 -49.85 -28.75
C SER A 77 -9.63 -48.42 -28.78
N ALA A 78 -9.10 -47.99 -29.93
CA ALA A 78 -8.52 -46.67 -30.13
C ALA A 78 -9.31 -45.84 -31.17
N LEU A 79 -9.56 -44.58 -30.86
CA LEU A 79 -10.14 -43.59 -31.77
C LEU A 79 -9.18 -42.42 -31.94
N ILE A 80 -8.80 -42.11 -33.18
CA ILE A 80 -7.96 -40.95 -33.52
C ILE A 80 -8.79 -40.02 -34.42
N VAL A 81 -9.07 -38.80 -33.97
CA VAL A 81 -9.82 -37.81 -34.71
C VAL A 81 -8.92 -36.62 -35.00
N ASN A 82 -8.53 -36.51 -36.27
CA ASN A 82 -7.59 -35.49 -36.74
C ASN A 82 -8.32 -34.21 -37.16
N ALA A 83 -7.53 -33.16 -37.37
CA ALA A 83 -8.00 -31.80 -37.54
C ALA A 83 -9.03 -31.65 -38.68
N GLY A 84 -10.05 -30.84 -38.43
CA GLY A 84 -11.14 -30.59 -39.39
C GLY A 84 -12.22 -31.67 -39.43
N SER A 85 -12.09 -32.74 -38.65
CA SER A 85 -13.13 -33.76 -38.49
C SER A 85 -14.26 -33.27 -37.58
N ARG A 86 -15.49 -33.72 -37.84
CA ARG A 86 -16.66 -33.42 -37.00
C ARG A 86 -17.40 -34.69 -36.59
N ILE A 87 -17.51 -34.91 -35.28
CA ILE A 87 -18.20 -36.05 -34.67
C ILE A 87 -19.45 -35.53 -33.94
N ASN A 88 -20.55 -36.27 -33.92
CA ASN A 88 -21.68 -35.87 -33.08
C ASN A 88 -21.36 -36.14 -31.61
N ASP A 89 -21.01 -37.38 -31.27
CA ASP A 89 -20.67 -37.75 -29.90
C ASP A 89 -19.80 -39.02 -29.83
N ILE A 90 -19.02 -39.12 -28.76
CA ILE A 90 -18.05 -40.18 -28.51
C ILE A 90 -18.29 -40.78 -27.14
N ARG A 91 -18.37 -42.11 -27.08
CA ARG A 91 -18.35 -42.86 -25.84
C ARG A 91 -17.25 -43.90 -25.87
N ALA A 92 -16.33 -43.82 -24.92
CA ALA A 92 -15.24 -44.77 -24.74
C ALA A 92 -15.47 -45.60 -23.48
N THR A 93 -15.29 -46.92 -23.57
CA THR A 93 -15.45 -47.87 -22.46
C THR A 93 -14.31 -48.89 -22.43
N GLN A 94 -14.15 -49.58 -21.30
CA GLN A 94 -13.25 -50.74 -21.17
C GLN A 94 -11.78 -50.42 -21.47
N GLY A 95 -11.24 -49.32 -20.93
CA GLY A 95 -9.82 -48.97 -21.12
C GLY A 95 -9.48 -48.48 -22.52
N SER A 96 -10.45 -47.88 -23.22
CA SER A 96 -10.25 -47.36 -24.57
C SER A 96 -9.41 -46.08 -24.58
N LEU A 97 -8.81 -45.76 -25.73
CA LEU A 97 -8.03 -44.54 -25.95
C LEU A 97 -8.69 -43.65 -26.99
N VAL A 98 -8.93 -42.38 -26.64
CA VAL A 98 -9.46 -41.37 -27.57
C VAL A 98 -8.44 -40.25 -27.77
N SER A 99 -8.07 -39.96 -29.01
CA SER A 99 -7.21 -38.82 -29.38
C SER A 99 -8.00 -37.85 -30.25
N LEU A 100 -8.20 -36.62 -29.79
CA LEU A 100 -8.83 -35.54 -30.54
C LEU A 100 -7.79 -34.44 -30.80
N ASP A 101 -7.40 -34.23 -32.04
CA ASP A 101 -6.42 -33.19 -32.40
C ASP A 101 -7.00 -32.25 -33.47
N GLY A 102 -7.35 -31.02 -33.09
CA GLY A 102 -8.03 -30.07 -33.97
C GLY A 102 -9.45 -30.47 -34.38
N ALA A 103 -10.10 -31.33 -33.59
CA ALA A 103 -11.40 -31.92 -33.90
C ALA A 103 -12.57 -31.08 -33.40
N THR A 104 -13.76 -31.31 -33.95
CA THR A 104 -15.03 -30.77 -33.42
C THR A 104 -15.95 -31.91 -33.01
N VAL A 105 -16.40 -31.91 -31.75
CA VAL A 105 -17.47 -32.79 -31.26
C VAL A 105 -18.66 -31.93 -30.89
N ASP A 106 -19.81 -32.16 -31.53
CA ASP A 106 -20.98 -31.29 -31.43
C ASP A 106 -22.26 -32.15 -31.26
N SER A 107 -22.67 -32.27 -30.00
CA SER A 107 -23.64 -33.25 -29.52
C SER A 107 -24.95 -32.60 -29.06
N SER A 108 -26.05 -33.26 -29.38
CA SER A 108 -27.36 -33.04 -28.74
C SER A 108 -27.85 -34.29 -28.03
N HIS A 109 -26.94 -35.21 -27.66
CA HIS A 109 -27.28 -36.45 -26.98
C HIS A 109 -27.84 -36.15 -25.60
N ALA A 110 -29.02 -36.69 -25.28
CA ALA A 110 -29.75 -36.35 -24.06
C ALA A 110 -29.13 -36.87 -22.74
N VAL A 111 -28.03 -37.63 -22.80
CA VAL A 111 -27.50 -38.39 -21.65
C VAL A 111 -25.97 -38.39 -21.64
N PHE A 112 -25.32 -38.87 -22.70
CA PHE A 112 -23.88 -39.12 -22.71
C PHE A 112 -23.01 -37.92 -23.07
N GLY A 113 -23.60 -36.72 -23.27
CA GLY A 113 -22.84 -35.52 -23.58
C GLY A 113 -22.17 -35.58 -24.94
N ALA A 114 -21.06 -34.84 -25.09
CA ALA A 114 -20.28 -34.85 -26.33
C ALA A 114 -19.16 -35.89 -26.28
N VAL A 115 -18.41 -35.96 -25.18
CA VAL A 115 -17.40 -37.00 -24.96
C VAL A 115 -17.61 -37.63 -23.58
N ARG A 116 -17.75 -38.95 -23.54
CA ARG A 116 -17.86 -39.75 -22.31
C ARG A 116 -16.78 -40.81 -22.25
N LEU A 117 -16.07 -40.86 -21.12
CA LEU A 117 -15.01 -41.82 -20.82
C LEU A 117 -15.44 -42.66 -19.62
N ASP A 118 -15.79 -43.92 -19.86
CA ASP A 118 -16.07 -44.92 -18.82
C ASP A 118 -14.78 -45.77 -18.66
N ASP A 119 -14.04 -45.59 -17.56
CA ASP A 119 -12.73 -46.23 -17.31
C ASP A 119 -11.75 -46.15 -18.50
N SER A 120 -11.72 -45.00 -19.19
CA SER A 120 -11.03 -44.82 -20.48
C SER A 120 -10.27 -43.50 -20.52
N ASP A 121 -9.28 -43.42 -21.41
CA ASP A 121 -8.36 -42.28 -21.50
C ASP A 121 -8.64 -41.42 -22.73
N ALA A 122 -8.48 -40.10 -22.60
CA ALA A 122 -8.52 -39.17 -23.71
C ALA A 122 -7.36 -38.19 -23.71
N LEU A 123 -6.79 -37.95 -24.89
CA LEU A 123 -5.90 -36.83 -25.19
C LEU A 123 -6.62 -35.87 -26.14
N ILE A 124 -6.85 -34.64 -25.70
CA ILE A 124 -7.65 -33.65 -26.41
C ILE A 124 -6.81 -32.40 -26.63
N ASN A 125 -6.48 -32.08 -27.88
CA ASN A 125 -5.64 -30.95 -28.24
C ASN A 125 -6.32 -30.08 -29.29
N GLY A 126 -6.31 -28.76 -29.10
CA GLY A 126 -6.81 -27.80 -30.09
C GLY A 126 -8.26 -28.01 -30.53
N SER A 127 -9.09 -28.66 -29.71
CA SER A 127 -10.38 -29.20 -30.13
C SER A 127 -11.57 -28.42 -29.53
N ASN A 128 -12.72 -28.48 -30.22
CA ASN A 128 -13.97 -27.88 -29.77
C ASN A 128 -14.98 -28.97 -29.42
N ILE A 129 -15.37 -29.07 -28.16
CA ILE A 129 -16.31 -30.05 -27.65
C ILE A 129 -17.54 -29.31 -27.13
N THR A 130 -18.72 -29.58 -27.68
CA THR A 130 -19.97 -28.90 -27.29
C THR A 130 -21.09 -29.92 -27.10
N SER A 131 -21.74 -29.89 -25.94
CA SER A 131 -23.03 -30.54 -25.71
C SER A 131 -24.13 -29.51 -25.49
N HIS A 132 -25.20 -29.58 -26.28
CA HIS A 132 -26.35 -28.68 -26.19
C HIS A 132 -27.37 -29.05 -25.10
N THR A 133 -27.22 -30.22 -24.48
CA THR A 133 -28.24 -30.83 -23.61
C THR A 133 -27.71 -31.16 -22.21
N THR A 134 -26.45 -31.58 -22.10
CA THR A 134 -25.86 -32.10 -20.85
C THR A 134 -24.46 -31.53 -20.64
N MET A 135 -23.44 -32.38 -20.46
CA MET A 135 -22.05 -31.98 -20.21
C MET A 135 -21.21 -32.11 -21.47
N GLY A 136 -20.23 -31.21 -21.63
CA GLY A 136 -19.28 -31.28 -22.74
C GLY A 136 -18.39 -32.52 -22.64
N LEU A 137 -17.71 -32.68 -21.51
CA LEU A 137 -16.82 -33.80 -21.22
C LEU A 137 -17.26 -34.54 -19.95
N GLN A 138 -17.24 -35.85 -19.97
CA GLN A 138 -17.57 -36.68 -18.80
C GLN A 138 -16.55 -37.79 -18.59
N ALA A 139 -16.06 -37.93 -17.37
CA ALA A 139 -15.19 -39.02 -16.94
C ALA A 139 -15.83 -39.79 -15.78
N PHE A 140 -15.96 -41.10 -15.93
CA PHE A 140 -16.61 -41.97 -14.97
C PHE A 140 -15.74 -43.17 -14.62
N GLN A 141 -15.84 -43.56 -13.36
CA GLN A 141 -15.46 -44.87 -12.86
C GLN A 141 -16.67 -45.80 -12.95
N SER A 142 -16.52 -46.97 -13.58
CA SER A 142 -17.58 -47.98 -13.56
C SER A 142 -17.70 -48.62 -12.16
N HIS A 143 -18.88 -49.18 -11.87
CA HIS A 143 -19.12 -49.95 -10.66
C HIS A 143 -18.08 -51.08 -10.51
N ASP A 144 -17.48 -51.21 -9.32
CA ASP A 144 -16.38 -52.14 -8.98
C ASP A 144 -15.05 -51.97 -9.75
N SER A 145 -14.91 -50.93 -10.58
CA SER A 145 -13.62 -50.57 -11.20
C SER A 145 -12.69 -49.92 -10.18
N ASP A 146 -11.38 -50.08 -10.31
CA ASP A 146 -10.38 -49.30 -9.57
C ASP A 146 -9.82 -48.13 -10.41
N LYS A 147 -10.24 -48.03 -11.68
CA LYS A 147 -9.83 -46.98 -12.62
C LYS A 147 -10.98 -46.01 -12.85
N GLY A 148 -10.68 -44.73 -13.03
CA GLY A 148 -11.63 -43.76 -13.56
C GLY A 148 -11.31 -43.41 -15.02
N GLY A 149 -12.14 -42.56 -15.62
CA GLY A 149 -11.79 -41.94 -16.89
C GLY A 149 -10.75 -40.84 -16.68
N VAL A 150 -9.78 -40.73 -17.58
CA VAL A 150 -8.74 -39.69 -17.53
C VAL A 150 -8.78 -38.87 -18.80
N ALA A 151 -8.84 -37.53 -18.68
CA ALA A 151 -8.77 -36.64 -19.83
C ALA A 151 -7.64 -35.62 -19.67
N GLU A 152 -6.71 -35.64 -20.62
CA GLU A 152 -5.64 -34.66 -20.78
C GLU A 152 -6.03 -33.69 -21.89
N VAL A 153 -6.28 -32.42 -21.53
CA VAL A 153 -6.88 -31.42 -22.42
C VAL A 153 -5.95 -30.23 -22.57
N PHE A 154 -5.62 -29.87 -23.81
CA PHE A 154 -4.72 -28.77 -24.16
C PHE A 154 -5.39 -27.83 -25.16
N ASN A 155 -5.30 -26.51 -24.93
CA ASN A 155 -5.71 -25.47 -25.87
C ASN A 155 -7.08 -25.72 -26.53
N SER A 156 -8.03 -26.20 -25.74
CA SER A 156 -9.32 -26.66 -26.23
C SER A 156 -10.47 -25.88 -25.61
N THR A 157 -11.64 -25.93 -26.24
CA THR A 157 -12.87 -25.36 -25.69
C THR A 157 -13.89 -26.46 -25.45
N ILE A 158 -14.34 -26.58 -24.20
CA ILE A 158 -15.35 -27.54 -23.75
C ILE A 158 -16.57 -26.76 -23.26
N ARG A 159 -17.74 -27.04 -23.86
CA ARG A 159 -19.02 -26.45 -23.47
C ARG A 159 -20.06 -27.51 -23.22
N GLY A 160 -20.84 -27.34 -22.16
CA GLY A 160 -22.07 -28.11 -21.96
C GLY A 160 -23.19 -27.23 -21.43
N HIS A 161 -24.43 -27.64 -21.66
CA HIS A 161 -25.61 -26.93 -21.16
C HIS A 161 -25.75 -27.02 -19.64
N ILE A 162 -25.64 -28.22 -19.08
CA ILE A 162 -25.74 -28.45 -17.62
C ILE A 162 -24.39 -28.22 -16.94
N GLY A 163 -23.29 -28.53 -17.62
CA GLY A 163 -21.97 -28.11 -17.17
C GLY A 163 -20.87 -28.35 -18.18
N GLY A 164 -19.72 -27.70 -18.01
CA GLY A 164 -18.60 -27.86 -18.94
C GLY A 164 -18.04 -29.28 -18.90
N ALA A 165 -17.62 -29.74 -17.72
CA ALA A 165 -17.11 -31.08 -17.52
C ALA A 165 -17.57 -31.71 -16.18
N VAL A 166 -17.55 -33.04 -16.11
CA VAL A 166 -17.81 -33.80 -14.87
C VAL A 166 -16.83 -34.96 -14.72
N ALA A 167 -16.38 -35.21 -13.50
CA ALA A 167 -15.60 -36.39 -13.12
C ALA A 167 -16.18 -37.04 -11.87
N THR A 168 -16.17 -38.36 -11.83
CA THR A 168 -16.68 -39.15 -10.69
C THR A 168 -15.69 -40.24 -10.26
N GLY A 169 -15.60 -40.49 -8.96
CA GLY A 169 -14.74 -41.52 -8.38
C GLY A 169 -13.25 -41.27 -8.69
N ASN A 170 -12.51 -42.31 -9.09
CA ASN A 170 -11.08 -42.24 -9.43
C ASN A 170 -10.78 -41.55 -10.77
N SER A 171 -11.72 -40.74 -11.30
CA SER A 171 -11.56 -40.05 -12.57
C SER A 171 -10.75 -38.77 -12.43
N GLU A 172 -10.03 -38.40 -13.49
CA GLU A 172 -9.14 -37.24 -13.51
C GLU A 172 -9.35 -36.37 -14.76
N LEU A 173 -9.44 -35.06 -14.55
CA LEU A 173 -9.55 -34.07 -15.63
C LEU A 173 -8.39 -33.07 -15.54
N HIS A 174 -7.56 -33.01 -16.57
CA HIS A 174 -6.41 -32.12 -16.64
C HIS A 174 -6.60 -31.10 -17.76
N PHE A 175 -6.80 -29.84 -17.39
CA PHE A 175 -6.98 -28.72 -18.33
C PHE A 175 -5.71 -27.89 -18.40
N ASN A 176 -5.11 -27.81 -19.56
CA ASN A 176 -3.81 -27.19 -19.78
C ASN A 176 -3.88 -26.19 -20.94
N ASP A 177 -2.94 -25.25 -20.94
CA ASP A 177 -2.65 -24.36 -22.08
C ASP A 177 -3.87 -23.64 -22.67
N HIS A 178 -4.41 -22.63 -22.00
CA HIS A 178 -5.55 -21.82 -22.48
C HIS A 178 -6.84 -22.61 -22.73
N THR A 179 -7.02 -23.75 -22.04
CA THR A 179 -8.27 -24.50 -22.13
C THR A 179 -9.41 -23.74 -21.46
N LEU A 180 -10.55 -23.66 -22.14
CA LEU A 180 -11.80 -23.08 -21.63
C LEU A 180 -12.80 -24.21 -21.35
N VAL A 181 -13.28 -24.28 -20.11
CA VAL A 181 -14.37 -25.19 -19.70
C VAL A 181 -15.55 -24.35 -19.25
N GLU A 182 -16.68 -24.45 -19.93
CA GLU A 182 -17.83 -23.57 -19.69
C GLU A 182 -19.15 -24.33 -19.60
N GLY A 183 -19.82 -24.20 -18.45
CA GLY A 183 -21.25 -24.43 -18.31
C GLY A 183 -22.04 -23.26 -18.89
N THR A 184 -22.89 -23.53 -19.87
CA THR A 184 -23.58 -22.50 -20.66
C THR A 184 -25.00 -22.19 -20.18
N GLY A 185 -25.65 -23.13 -19.48
CA GLY A 185 -26.95 -22.92 -18.85
C GLY A 185 -26.87 -22.00 -17.63
N VAL A 186 -27.99 -21.37 -17.25
CA VAL A 186 -28.02 -20.41 -16.12
C VAL A 186 -27.69 -21.07 -14.77
N ASP A 187 -28.14 -22.29 -14.54
CA ASP A 187 -27.89 -23.07 -13.32
C ASP A 187 -26.70 -24.03 -13.45
N SER A 188 -25.88 -23.85 -14.48
CA SER A 188 -24.80 -24.79 -14.81
C SER A 188 -23.58 -24.63 -13.91
N PHE A 189 -22.77 -25.68 -13.86
CA PHE A 189 -21.43 -25.64 -13.29
C PHE A 189 -20.36 -25.62 -14.38
N GLY A 190 -19.18 -25.06 -14.11
CA GLY A 190 -18.04 -25.22 -14.99
C GLY A 190 -17.51 -26.66 -14.95
N VAL A 191 -17.12 -27.09 -13.76
CA VAL A 191 -16.70 -28.48 -13.48
C VAL A 191 -17.43 -29.01 -12.25
N LEU A 192 -17.91 -30.26 -12.32
CA LEU A 192 -18.39 -31.01 -11.16
C LEU A 192 -17.42 -32.15 -10.85
N LEU A 193 -17.04 -32.25 -9.57
CA LEU A 193 -16.16 -33.30 -9.04
C LEU A 193 -16.91 -34.08 -7.97
N ASP A 194 -17.20 -35.34 -8.27
CA ASP A 194 -17.80 -36.28 -7.34
C ASP A 194 -16.73 -37.25 -6.83
N GLY A 195 -16.10 -36.94 -5.69
CA GLY A 195 -14.96 -37.70 -5.18
C GLY A 195 -13.76 -37.78 -6.15
N ALA A 196 -13.69 -36.89 -7.15
CA ALA A 196 -12.76 -36.95 -8.28
C ALA A 196 -11.75 -35.80 -8.27
N THR A 197 -10.77 -35.86 -9.20
CA THR A 197 -9.70 -34.86 -9.32
C THR A 197 -9.84 -34.02 -10.59
N ALA A 198 -9.63 -32.71 -10.46
CA ALA A 198 -9.30 -31.86 -11.61
C ALA A 198 -8.07 -30.98 -11.35
N THR A 199 -7.30 -30.77 -12.40
CA THR A 199 -6.20 -29.80 -12.43
C THR A 199 -6.41 -28.82 -13.57
N ALA A 200 -6.15 -27.54 -13.34
CA ALA A 200 -6.16 -26.51 -14.37
C ALA A 200 -4.84 -25.73 -14.33
N SER A 201 -4.13 -25.69 -15.45
CA SER A 201 -2.92 -24.89 -15.66
C SER A 201 -3.14 -23.92 -16.80
N GLN A 202 -2.93 -22.62 -16.55
CA GLN A 202 -3.13 -21.55 -17.55
C GLN A 202 -4.50 -21.60 -18.25
N SER A 203 -5.54 -21.97 -17.50
CA SER A 203 -6.85 -22.32 -18.05
C SER A 203 -7.99 -21.58 -17.33
N ARG A 204 -9.19 -21.65 -17.90
CA ARG A 204 -10.39 -20.97 -17.36
C ARG A 204 -11.58 -21.91 -17.25
N ILE A 205 -12.19 -21.91 -16.07
CA ILE A 205 -13.40 -22.67 -15.75
C ILE A 205 -14.52 -21.66 -15.44
N ILE A 206 -15.67 -21.81 -16.09
CA ILE A 206 -16.82 -20.92 -15.92
C ILE A 206 -18.09 -21.74 -15.75
N GLY A 207 -18.88 -21.45 -14.72
CA GLY A 207 -20.26 -21.93 -14.61
C GLY A 207 -21.27 -20.80 -14.62
N GLY A 208 -22.47 -21.07 -15.13
CA GLY A 208 -23.60 -20.13 -15.06
C GLY A 208 -24.02 -19.83 -13.62
N LYS A 209 -23.96 -20.84 -12.75
CA LYS A 209 -24.15 -20.70 -11.31
C LYS A 209 -22.82 -20.74 -10.59
N ASN A 210 -22.24 -21.92 -10.44
CA ASN A 210 -21.00 -22.11 -9.68
C ASN A 210 -19.84 -22.49 -10.62
N GLY A 211 -18.64 -21.98 -10.39
CA GLY A 211 -17.49 -22.31 -11.22
C GLY A 211 -17.10 -23.79 -11.12
N VAL A 212 -16.76 -24.23 -9.90
CA VAL A 212 -16.51 -25.64 -9.57
C VAL A 212 -17.48 -26.08 -8.47
N VAL A 213 -18.02 -27.28 -8.61
CA VAL A 213 -18.88 -27.92 -7.60
C VAL A 213 -18.27 -29.23 -7.16
N PHE A 214 -18.09 -29.40 -5.85
CA PHE A 214 -17.79 -30.68 -5.26
C PHE A 214 -19.05 -31.34 -4.72
N THR A 215 -19.20 -32.63 -4.98
CA THR A 215 -20.15 -33.55 -4.35
C THR A 215 -19.43 -34.84 -3.96
N ASN A 216 -20.13 -35.73 -3.27
CA ASN A 216 -19.66 -37.09 -3.08
C ASN A 216 -20.88 -38.01 -3.05
N ASP A 217 -20.89 -39.04 -3.89
CA ASP A 217 -21.91 -40.08 -3.87
C ASP A 217 -21.90 -40.82 -2.52
N LEU A 218 -23.11 -41.15 -2.05
CA LEU A 218 -23.30 -41.97 -0.84
C LEU A 218 -22.50 -43.27 -1.02
N ASN A 219 -21.52 -43.53 -0.15
CA ASN A 219 -20.56 -44.66 -0.13
C ASN A 219 -19.19 -44.48 -0.81
N SER A 220 -18.84 -43.30 -1.34
CA SER A 220 -17.47 -43.04 -1.82
C SER A 220 -16.56 -42.52 -0.70
N ALA A 221 -15.41 -43.15 -0.50
CA ALA A 221 -14.38 -42.71 0.46
C ALA A 221 -13.33 -41.76 -0.18
N ASN A 222 -13.51 -41.39 -1.44
CA ASN A 222 -12.52 -40.62 -2.18
C ASN A 222 -12.53 -39.15 -1.75
N THR A 223 -11.33 -38.58 -1.61
CA THR A 223 -11.16 -37.14 -1.37
C THR A 223 -11.18 -36.43 -2.72
N GLY A 224 -12.15 -35.55 -2.93
CA GLY A 224 -12.19 -34.72 -4.14
C GLY A 224 -11.04 -33.72 -4.15
N LYS A 225 -10.43 -33.48 -5.32
CA LYS A 225 -9.27 -32.58 -5.43
C LYS A 225 -9.38 -31.59 -6.58
N LEU A 226 -9.08 -30.32 -6.31
CA LEU A 226 -8.90 -29.28 -7.32
C LEU A 226 -7.52 -28.65 -7.18
N VAL A 227 -6.76 -28.57 -8.27
CA VAL A 227 -5.51 -27.80 -8.33
C VAL A 227 -5.62 -26.75 -9.43
N LEU A 228 -5.45 -25.48 -9.07
CA LEU A 228 -5.37 -24.37 -10.01
C LEU A 228 -3.95 -23.81 -10.00
N ASP A 229 -3.34 -23.71 -11.18
CA ASP A 229 -2.05 -23.08 -11.41
C ASP A 229 -2.20 -22.02 -12.49
N ASN A 230 -1.97 -20.75 -12.13
CA ASN A 230 -2.17 -19.60 -13.02
C ASN A 230 -3.50 -19.66 -13.81
N SER A 231 -4.57 -20.07 -13.12
CA SER A 231 -5.87 -20.37 -13.73
C SER A 231 -6.99 -19.56 -13.08
N SER A 232 -8.15 -19.52 -13.73
CA SER A 232 -9.30 -18.77 -13.22
C SER A 232 -10.54 -19.65 -13.12
N VAL A 233 -11.29 -19.48 -12.02
CA VAL A 233 -12.61 -20.08 -11.82
C VAL A 233 -13.64 -18.97 -11.60
N GLU A 234 -14.74 -19.02 -12.35
CA GLU A 234 -15.83 -18.05 -12.28
C GLU A 234 -17.18 -18.76 -12.11
N GLY A 235 -17.89 -18.46 -11.03
CA GLY A 235 -19.33 -18.70 -10.92
C GLY A 235 -20.09 -17.42 -11.24
N ARG A 236 -20.86 -17.37 -12.32
CA ARG A 236 -21.47 -16.10 -12.77
C ARG A 236 -22.54 -15.56 -11.83
N SER A 237 -23.31 -16.44 -11.20
CA SER A 237 -24.42 -16.04 -10.30
C SER A 237 -24.29 -16.62 -8.89
N GLY A 238 -23.47 -17.65 -8.69
CA GLY A 238 -23.17 -18.28 -7.40
C GLY A 238 -21.70 -18.12 -7.02
N ALA A 239 -21.19 -19.09 -6.26
CA ALA A 239 -19.82 -19.09 -5.76
C ALA A 239 -18.81 -19.49 -6.84
N ALA A 240 -17.55 -19.09 -6.66
CA ALA A 240 -16.47 -19.64 -7.49
C ALA A 240 -16.34 -21.16 -7.27
N ILE A 241 -16.33 -21.58 -6.00
CA ILE A 241 -16.28 -22.99 -5.60
C ILE A 241 -17.39 -23.25 -4.58
N ALA A 242 -18.20 -24.28 -4.81
CA ALA A 242 -19.20 -24.77 -3.85
C ALA A 242 -18.91 -26.23 -3.48
N VAL A 243 -18.82 -26.51 -2.19
CA VAL A 243 -18.64 -27.85 -1.62
C VAL A 243 -19.94 -28.27 -0.95
N ASN A 244 -20.63 -29.23 -1.55
CA ASN A 244 -21.95 -29.65 -1.10
C ASN A 244 -21.88 -31.07 -0.55
N GLY A 245 -21.74 -31.20 0.78
CA GLY A 245 -21.80 -32.47 1.48
C GLY A 245 -23.22 -32.95 1.76
N PHE A 246 -23.30 -34.14 2.36
CA PHE A 246 -24.53 -34.73 2.87
C PHE A 246 -24.42 -34.93 4.39
N PRO A 247 -25.36 -34.37 5.19
CA PRO A 247 -25.30 -34.49 6.64
C PRO A 247 -25.22 -35.94 7.12
N GLY A 248 -24.20 -36.26 7.93
CA GLY A 248 -23.95 -37.60 8.45
C GLY A 248 -22.93 -38.41 7.64
N GLU A 249 -22.42 -37.88 6.53
CA GLU A 249 -21.37 -38.49 5.74
C GLU A 249 -20.07 -37.69 5.79
N ALA A 250 -18.94 -38.40 5.83
CA ALA A 250 -17.63 -37.78 5.80
C ALA A 250 -17.25 -37.47 4.33
N MET A 251 -17.38 -36.22 3.91
CA MET A 251 -16.89 -35.74 2.63
C MET A 251 -15.75 -34.76 2.87
N ALA A 252 -14.56 -35.10 2.37
CA ALA A 252 -13.38 -34.24 2.43
C ALA A 252 -12.96 -33.80 1.02
N VAL A 253 -12.55 -32.54 0.88
CA VAL A 253 -12.00 -32.02 -0.38
C VAL A 253 -10.71 -31.23 -0.15
N GLU A 254 -9.79 -31.34 -1.11
CA GLU A 254 -8.55 -30.57 -1.18
C GLU A 254 -8.61 -29.55 -2.33
N ILE A 255 -8.29 -28.30 -2.05
CA ILE A 255 -8.31 -27.21 -3.02
C ILE A 255 -6.97 -26.48 -2.96
N ASP A 256 -6.16 -26.59 -4.01
CA ASP A 256 -4.89 -25.89 -4.13
C ASP A 256 -5.00 -24.75 -5.16
N ILE A 257 -4.71 -23.52 -4.73
CA ILE A 257 -4.79 -22.31 -5.55
C ILE A 257 -3.39 -21.69 -5.65
N ARG A 258 -2.78 -21.74 -6.84
CA ARG A 258 -1.34 -21.48 -7.01
C ARG A 258 -1.06 -20.44 -8.10
N ASN A 259 0.06 -19.73 -7.94
CA ASN A 259 0.73 -18.93 -8.98
C ASN A 259 -0.18 -17.93 -9.71
N GLY A 260 -0.82 -17.02 -8.98
CA GLY A 260 -1.66 -15.99 -9.57
C GLY A 260 -3.04 -16.48 -10.02
N SER A 261 -3.48 -17.64 -9.53
CA SER A 261 -4.83 -18.12 -9.78
C SER A 261 -5.88 -17.20 -9.15
N THR A 262 -7.05 -17.12 -9.78
CA THR A 262 -8.15 -16.23 -9.34
C THR A 262 -9.47 -16.99 -9.20
N LEU A 263 -10.26 -16.60 -8.20
CA LEU A 263 -11.59 -17.12 -7.94
C LEU A 263 -12.58 -15.95 -7.93
N VAL A 264 -13.67 -16.06 -8.71
CA VAL A 264 -14.71 -15.03 -8.79
C VAL A 264 -16.08 -15.68 -8.62
N GLY A 265 -16.78 -15.35 -7.54
CA GLY A 265 -18.19 -15.69 -7.34
C GLY A 265 -19.07 -14.48 -7.56
N GLY A 266 -20.08 -14.60 -8.43
CA GLY A 266 -21.06 -13.55 -8.71
C GLY A 266 -21.92 -13.19 -7.50
N ASN A 267 -22.04 -14.10 -6.52
CA ASN A 267 -22.69 -13.83 -5.23
C ASN A 267 -21.74 -13.24 -4.17
N GLY A 268 -20.46 -13.01 -4.51
CA GLY A 268 -19.43 -12.51 -3.62
C GLY A 268 -18.64 -13.58 -2.87
N SER A 269 -19.02 -14.86 -2.95
CA SER A 269 -18.34 -15.97 -2.28
C SER A 269 -17.30 -16.63 -3.19
N LEU A 270 -16.06 -16.79 -2.73
CA LEU A 270 -15.06 -17.61 -3.42
C LEU A 270 -15.17 -19.09 -3.03
N LEU A 271 -15.64 -19.37 -1.81
CA LEU A 271 -15.85 -20.72 -1.29
C LEU A 271 -17.09 -20.77 -0.41
N GLU A 272 -17.97 -21.73 -0.69
CA GLU A 272 -19.09 -22.12 0.17
C GLU A 272 -18.93 -23.59 0.56
N VAL A 273 -19.01 -23.89 1.85
CA VAL A 273 -18.89 -25.27 2.38
C VAL A 273 -20.14 -25.62 3.17
N ASN A 274 -20.87 -26.62 2.68
CA ASN A 274 -22.21 -26.96 3.16
C ASN A 274 -22.35 -28.45 3.47
N GLY A 275 -23.40 -28.82 4.21
CA GLY A 275 -23.85 -30.19 4.37
C GLY A 275 -22.94 -31.09 5.19
N GLY A 276 -22.16 -30.53 6.12
CA GLY A 276 -21.21 -31.28 6.95
C GLY A 276 -19.90 -31.64 6.26
N ALA A 277 -19.62 -31.06 5.08
CA ALA A 277 -18.38 -31.29 4.36
C ALA A 277 -17.16 -30.66 5.07
N VAL A 278 -15.99 -31.21 4.76
CA VAL A 278 -14.68 -30.72 5.21
C VAL A 278 -13.90 -30.24 3.99
N ALA A 279 -13.59 -28.95 3.93
CA ALA A 279 -12.77 -28.37 2.86
C ALA A 279 -11.40 -27.92 3.39
N SER A 280 -10.33 -28.35 2.74
CA SER A 280 -8.97 -27.83 2.99
C SER A 280 -8.50 -27.04 1.77
N MET A 281 -8.32 -25.73 1.92
CA MET A 281 -7.87 -24.85 0.85
C MET A 281 -6.49 -24.26 1.15
N ASN A 282 -5.53 -24.52 0.25
CA ASN A 282 -4.19 -23.94 0.29
C ASN A 282 -4.06 -22.88 -0.79
N VAL A 283 -3.71 -21.65 -0.41
CA VAL A 283 -3.50 -20.52 -1.31
C VAL A 283 -2.01 -20.17 -1.30
N ASP A 284 -1.40 -20.26 -2.47
CA ASP A 284 0.02 -20.05 -2.70
C ASP A 284 0.20 -18.99 -3.79
N ASN A 285 0.95 -17.92 -3.46
CA ASN A 285 1.35 -16.87 -4.42
C ASN A 285 0.17 -16.38 -5.30
N SER A 286 -1.00 -16.18 -4.69
CA SER A 286 -2.25 -15.81 -5.37
C SER A 286 -3.01 -14.79 -4.52
N ASP A 287 -3.66 -13.81 -5.16
CA ASP A 287 -4.41 -12.73 -4.50
C ASP A 287 -5.92 -12.90 -4.76
N LEU A 288 -6.63 -13.40 -3.76
CA LEU A 288 -8.04 -13.76 -3.86
C LEU A 288 -8.95 -12.66 -3.30
N ARG A 289 -10.13 -12.50 -3.93
CA ARG A 289 -11.17 -11.55 -3.49
C ARG A 289 -12.51 -12.27 -3.42
N GLY A 290 -13.15 -12.22 -2.26
CA GLY A 290 -14.43 -12.86 -2.01
C GLY A 290 -14.51 -13.48 -0.62
N ASN A 291 -15.73 -13.83 -0.21
CA ASN A 291 -16.01 -14.37 1.11
C ASN A 291 -15.81 -15.89 1.14
N VAL A 292 -15.51 -16.42 2.33
CA VAL A 292 -15.64 -17.85 2.64
C VAL A 292 -16.77 -18.02 3.63
N ILE A 293 -17.76 -18.82 3.25
CA ILE A 293 -18.96 -19.06 4.05
C ILE A 293 -19.04 -20.56 4.35
N VAL A 294 -19.10 -20.90 5.64
CA VAL A 294 -19.20 -22.28 6.11
C VAL A 294 -20.53 -22.45 6.85
N GLU A 295 -21.36 -23.37 6.37
CA GLU A 295 -22.60 -23.75 7.04
C GLU A 295 -22.32 -24.42 8.39
N ASP A 296 -23.16 -24.17 9.38
CA ASP A 296 -23.09 -24.82 10.69
C ASP A 296 -22.99 -26.35 10.56
N GLY A 297 -21.99 -26.94 11.21
CA GLY A 297 -21.70 -28.37 11.13
C GLY A 297 -20.74 -28.77 10.00
N SER A 298 -20.43 -27.86 9.07
CA SER A 298 -19.36 -28.03 8.08
C SER A 298 -18.02 -27.49 8.61
N THR A 299 -16.92 -27.77 7.90
CA THR A 299 -15.56 -27.42 8.33
C THR A 299 -14.76 -26.85 7.16
N ALA A 300 -14.01 -25.78 7.41
CA ALA A 300 -13.07 -25.23 6.44
C ALA A 300 -11.72 -24.90 7.09
N HIS A 301 -10.64 -25.41 6.50
CA HIS A 301 -9.27 -25.12 6.86
C HIS A 301 -8.59 -24.36 5.72
N LEU A 302 -8.10 -23.16 6.02
CA LEU A 302 -7.43 -22.29 5.05
C LEU A 302 -5.95 -22.12 5.40
N SER A 303 -5.08 -22.12 4.40
CA SER A 303 -3.66 -21.77 4.53
C SER A 303 -3.27 -20.74 3.47
N LEU A 304 -2.66 -19.63 3.88
CA LEU A 304 -2.13 -18.58 2.99
C LEU A 304 -0.60 -18.55 3.11
N GLN A 305 0.10 -18.76 2.00
CA GLN A 305 1.57 -18.85 2.00
C GLN A 305 2.19 -18.22 0.75
N ASN A 306 3.50 -17.95 0.80
CA ASN A 306 4.29 -17.47 -0.33
C ASN A 306 3.71 -16.21 -0.99
N ARG A 307 3.40 -15.18 -0.18
CA ARG A 307 2.77 -13.91 -0.63
C ARG A 307 1.32 -14.06 -1.11
N ALA A 308 0.61 -15.04 -0.58
CA ALA A 308 -0.83 -15.16 -0.82
C ALA A 308 -1.59 -14.01 -0.13
N GLY A 309 -2.64 -13.55 -0.79
CA GLY A 309 -3.57 -12.53 -0.31
C GLY A 309 -4.99 -13.06 -0.33
N LEU A 310 -5.78 -12.69 0.69
CA LEU A 310 -7.21 -12.91 0.73
C LEU A 310 -7.88 -11.60 1.17
N THR A 311 -8.81 -11.08 0.37
CA THR A 311 -9.65 -9.94 0.75
C THR A 311 -11.12 -10.35 0.77
N GLY A 312 -11.72 -10.37 1.94
CA GLY A 312 -13.11 -10.81 2.12
C GLY A 312 -13.47 -11.13 3.56
N GLN A 313 -14.74 -11.44 3.79
CA GLN A 313 -15.26 -11.90 5.07
C GLN A 313 -15.07 -13.40 5.22
N LEU A 314 -14.66 -13.85 6.41
CA LEU A 314 -14.65 -15.26 6.79
C LEU A 314 -15.75 -15.51 7.81
N GLN A 315 -16.66 -16.44 7.51
CA GLN A 315 -17.77 -16.81 8.38
C GLN A 315 -17.66 -18.29 8.73
N ASN A 316 -17.62 -18.61 10.04
CA ASN A 316 -17.55 -19.98 10.56
C ASN A 316 -16.37 -20.80 10.03
N VAL A 317 -15.27 -20.16 9.63
CA VAL A 317 -14.07 -20.87 9.18
C VAL A 317 -13.39 -21.55 10.36
N THR A 318 -13.11 -22.83 10.26
CA THR A 318 -12.59 -23.62 11.39
C THR A 318 -11.15 -23.26 11.74
N SER A 319 -10.30 -23.08 10.73
CA SER A 319 -8.95 -22.57 10.97
C SER A 319 -8.38 -21.77 9.80
N LEU A 320 -7.54 -20.80 10.11
CA LEU A 320 -6.75 -20.03 9.16
C LEU A 320 -5.28 -20.00 9.61
N ALA A 321 -4.39 -20.46 8.74
CA ALA A 321 -2.96 -20.27 8.88
C ALA A 321 -2.48 -19.19 7.89
N ILE A 322 -1.72 -18.20 8.37
CA ILE A 322 -1.15 -17.15 7.52
C ILE A 322 0.38 -17.12 7.69
N GLY A 323 1.08 -17.51 6.63
CA GLY A 323 2.52 -17.51 6.55
C GLY A 323 3.13 -16.13 6.30
N ASP A 324 4.46 -16.08 6.29
CA ASP A 324 5.22 -14.85 6.08
C ASP A 324 4.87 -14.18 4.74
N GLN A 325 4.90 -12.84 4.74
CA GLN A 325 4.54 -11.97 3.61
C GLN A 325 3.13 -12.20 3.02
N SER A 326 2.31 -13.02 3.66
CA SER A 326 0.94 -13.32 3.24
C SER A 326 -0.05 -12.54 4.11
N TYR A 327 -1.25 -12.27 3.59
CA TYR A 327 -2.19 -11.39 4.27
C TYR A 327 -3.65 -11.80 4.10
N TRP A 328 -4.44 -11.45 5.11
CA TRP A 328 -5.90 -11.42 5.04
C TRP A 328 -6.39 -10.00 5.34
N ALA A 329 -7.21 -9.43 4.45
CA ALA A 329 -7.89 -8.16 4.64
C ALA A 329 -9.40 -8.37 4.81
N LEU A 330 -9.94 -7.93 5.95
CA LEU A 330 -11.35 -8.05 6.29
C LEU A 330 -12.17 -6.99 5.53
N THR A 331 -13.33 -7.39 5.01
CA THR A 331 -14.33 -6.50 4.41
C THR A 331 -15.62 -6.39 5.25
N GLY A 332 -15.60 -6.97 6.45
CA GLY A 332 -16.72 -7.06 7.38
C GLY A 332 -16.31 -7.84 8.64
N ASN A 333 -17.17 -7.83 9.66
CA ASN A 333 -16.98 -8.64 10.86
C ASN A 333 -16.77 -10.11 10.49
N SER A 334 -15.77 -10.77 11.06
CA SER A 334 -15.39 -12.12 10.65
C SER A 334 -15.20 -13.03 11.86
N GLN A 335 -15.40 -14.32 11.65
CA GLN A 335 -15.27 -15.36 12.66
C GLN A 335 -14.38 -16.49 12.13
N VAL A 336 -13.35 -16.84 12.89
CA VAL A 336 -12.43 -17.95 12.58
C VAL A 336 -12.13 -18.73 13.85
N GLY A 337 -12.25 -20.05 13.87
CA GLY A 337 -11.94 -20.85 15.06
C GLY A 337 -10.49 -20.70 15.52
N ALA A 338 -9.56 -21.36 14.84
CA ALA A 338 -8.12 -21.25 15.14
C ALA A 338 -7.40 -20.34 14.15
N LEU A 339 -6.78 -19.25 14.63
CA LEU A 339 -5.93 -18.37 13.83
C LEU A 339 -4.45 -18.56 14.21
N SER A 340 -3.64 -19.00 13.24
CA SER A 340 -2.20 -19.19 13.42
C SER A 340 -1.41 -18.28 12.47
N LEU A 341 -0.47 -17.49 13.01
CA LEU A 341 0.33 -16.54 12.25
C LEU A 341 1.81 -16.92 12.30
N ALA A 342 2.46 -16.96 11.14
CA ALA A 342 3.90 -17.21 10.99
C ALA A 342 4.58 -16.06 10.23
N GLY A 343 4.44 -14.84 10.76
CA GLY A 343 4.89 -13.58 10.14
C GLY A 343 3.82 -12.88 9.29
N GLY A 344 2.65 -13.50 9.14
CA GLY A 344 1.54 -12.99 8.35
C GLY A 344 0.88 -11.72 8.91
N THR A 345 0.06 -11.08 8.06
CA THR A 345 -0.67 -9.85 8.41
C THR A 345 -2.19 -10.04 8.32
N VAL A 346 -2.91 -9.56 9.32
CA VAL A 346 -4.38 -9.42 9.28
C VAL A 346 -4.70 -7.93 9.26
N LYS A 347 -5.34 -7.45 8.19
CA LYS A 347 -5.77 -6.06 8.06
C LYS A 347 -7.26 -5.96 8.32
N PHE A 348 -7.64 -5.12 9.28
CA PHE A 348 -9.02 -4.74 9.51
C PHE A 348 -9.38 -3.57 8.59
N GLY A 349 -10.38 -3.82 7.74
CA GLY A 349 -11.08 -2.79 6.97
C GLY A 349 -10.23 -1.78 6.22
N ASP A 350 -10.87 -0.64 5.96
CA ASP A 350 -10.23 0.60 5.51
C ASP A 350 -10.36 1.65 6.62
N THR A 351 -9.75 2.83 6.45
CA THR A 351 -9.58 3.82 7.53
C THR A 351 -10.87 4.31 8.21
N ASP A 352 -12.02 4.20 7.54
CA ASP A 352 -13.33 4.64 8.05
C ASP A 352 -14.32 3.48 8.28
N ALA A 353 -13.84 2.23 8.22
CA ALA A 353 -14.65 1.04 8.43
C ALA A 353 -14.06 0.20 9.56
N PHE A 354 -14.82 0.08 10.65
CA PHE A 354 -14.37 -0.61 11.87
C PHE A 354 -15.10 -1.94 12.02
N TYR A 355 -14.34 -3.02 12.15
CA TYR A 355 -14.78 -4.40 12.20
C TYR A 355 -14.28 -5.11 13.45
N GLN A 356 -15.04 -6.14 13.83
CA GLN A 356 -14.65 -7.11 14.85
C GLN A 356 -14.19 -8.41 14.20
N LEU A 357 -13.08 -8.95 14.69
CA LEU A 357 -12.60 -10.30 14.38
C LEU A 357 -12.74 -11.15 15.63
N ASP A 358 -13.63 -12.14 15.56
CA ASP A 358 -13.84 -13.14 16.60
C ASP A 358 -13.03 -14.40 16.27
N VAL A 359 -12.19 -14.83 17.21
CA VAL A 359 -11.45 -16.09 17.11
C VAL A 359 -11.51 -16.94 18.36
N ASP A 360 -11.59 -18.26 18.22
CA ASP A 360 -11.59 -19.17 19.38
C ASP A 360 -10.18 -19.26 19.99
N SER A 361 -9.15 -19.25 19.15
CA SER A 361 -7.75 -19.30 19.60
C SER A 361 -6.82 -18.55 18.65
N LEU A 362 -5.74 -18.01 19.21
CA LEU A 362 -4.71 -17.28 18.48
C LEU A 362 -3.33 -17.80 18.86
N GLU A 363 -2.47 -18.07 17.88
CA GLU A 363 -1.09 -18.46 18.14
C GLU A 363 -0.09 -17.91 17.11
N GLY A 364 1.19 -18.01 17.48
CA GLY A 364 2.31 -17.67 16.61
C GLY A 364 2.74 -16.20 16.72
N THR A 365 3.18 -15.63 15.60
CA THR A 365 3.64 -14.24 15.52
C THR A 365 3.10 -13.58 14.27
N GLY A 366 2.50 -12.40 14.38
CA GLY A 366 2.00 -11.67 13.22
C GLY A 366 1.68 -10.21 13.52
N THR A 367 1.17 -9.51 12.51
CA THR A 367 0.78 -8.10 12.62
C THR A 367 -0.70 -7.93 12.33
N PHE A 368 -1.42 -7.26 13.23
CA PHE A 368 -2.78 -6.80 13.04
C PHE A 368 -2.75 -5.30 12.67
N VAL A 369 -3.24 -4.95 11.49
CA VAL A 369 -3.37 -3.56 11.04
C VAL A 369 -4.80 -3.11 11.31
N MET A 370 -4.95 -2.06 12.11
CA MET A 370 -6.23 -1.66 12.67
C MET A 370 -6.48 -0.16 12.50
N GLY A 371 -7.67 0.19 12.06
CA GLY A 371 -8.23 1.53 12.07
C GLY A 371 -8.75 1.92 13.46
N THR A 372 -8.65 3.21 13.77
CA THR A 372 -9.29 3.77 14.96
C THR A 372 -9.70 5.22 14.71
N ASP A 373 -10.97 5.52 14.96
CA ASP A 373 -11.46 6.89 15.13
C ASP A 373 -11.36 7.27 16.61
N PHE A 374 -10.20 7.81 16.97
CA PHE A 374 -9.90 8.26 18.32
C PHE A 374 -10.88 9.33 18.83
N ALA A 375 -11.39 10.18 17.94
CA ALA A 375 -12.27 11.29 18.30
C ALA A 375 -13.71 10.83 18.61
N ARG A 376 -14.10 9.63 18.14
CA ARG A 376 -15.38 8.98 18.46
C ARG A 376 -15.22 7.80 19.42
N GLY A 377 -13.99 7.34 19.67
CA GLY A 377 -13.70 6.14 20.46
C GLY A 377 -14.10 4.84 19.75
N ILE A 378 -14.18 4.85 18.42
CA ILE A 378 -14.54 3.67 17.61
C ILE A 378 -13.24 3.07 17.09
N THR A 379 -13.05 1.77 17.27
CA THR A 379 -11.82 1.07 16.89
C THR A 379 -12.17 -0.30 16.36
N ASP A 380 -11.33 -0.82 15.47
CA ASP A 380 -11.33 -2.25 15.17
C ASP A 380 -11.04 -3.06 16.44
N PHE A 381 -11.55 -4.28 16.48
CA PHE A 381 -11.44 -5.10 17.68
C PHE A 381 -11.08 -6.54 17.38
N LEU A 382 -9.99 -7.01 17.98
CA LEU A 382 -9.62 -8.43 18.00
C LEU A 382 -10.15 -9.08 19.27
N ASN A 383 -11.09 -10.00 19.13
CA ASN A 383 -11.67 -10.75 20.23
C ASN A 383 -11.21 -12.21 20.15
N VAL A 384 -10.29 -12.62 21.03
CA VAL A 384 -9.91 -14.03 21.20
C VAL A 384 -10.73 -14.62 22.34
N GLU A 385 -11.72 -15.46 22.04
CA GLU A 385 -12.62 -16.02 23.06
C GLU A 385 -11.90 -17.01 24.01
N GLY A 386 -10.92 -17.75 23.49
CA GLY A 386 -10.13 -18.73 24.24
C GLY A 386 -8.70 -18.27 24.55
N GLU A 387 -7.74 -19.20 24.43
CA GLU A 387 -6.33 -18.91 24.71
C GLU A 387 -5.65 -18.20 23.53
N ALA A 388 -4.88 -17.15 23.84
CA ALA A 388 -3.95 -16.52 22.92
C ALA A 388 -2.49 -16.81 23.33
N LYS A 389 -1.64 -17.18 22.38
CA LYS A 389 -0.21 -17.47 22.57
C LYS A 389 0.67 -16.73 21.58
N GLY A 390 1.92 -16.49 21.96
CA GLY A 390 2.95 -15.88 21.10
C GLY A 390 2.98 -14.35 21.10
N ASP A 391 3.78 -13.79 20.20
CA ASP A 391 4.10 -12.35 20.16
C ASP A 391 3.48 -11.68 18.93
N HIS A 392 2.54 -10.77 19.16
CA HIS A 392 1.77 -10.11 18.11
C HIS A 392 2.01 -8.59 18.12
N LYS A 393 1.97 -8.00 16.92
CA LYS A 393 2.10 -6.54 16.74
C LYS A 393 0.79 -5.93 16.31
N LEU A 394 0.52 -4.74 16.81
CA LEU A 394 -0.63 -3.92 16.44
C LEU A 394 -0.11 -2.67 15.70
N LEU A 395 -0.53 -2.50 14.45
CA LEU A 395 -0.30 -1.27 13.68
C LEU A 395 -1.59 -0.47 13.70
N LEU A 396 -1.65 0.55 14.56
CA LEU A 396 -2.78 1.48 14.63
C LEU A 396 -2.50 2.69 13.75
N ALA A 397 -3.48 3.13 12.96
CA ALA A 397 -3.38 4.34 12.15
C ALA A 397 -3.12 5.58 13.04
N ALA A 398 -2.19 6.44 12.64
CA ALA A 398 -1.91 7.69 13.35
C ALA A 398 -2.97 8.75 13.04
N SER A 399 -3.27 9.62 14.01
CA SER A 399 -4.28 10.69 13.85
C SER A 399 -3.83 12.00 14.50
N GLY A 400 -4.17 13.12 13.86
CA GLY A 400 -4.00 14.45 14.45
C GLY A 400 -5.15 14.88 15.38
N ALA A 401 -6.24 14.12 15.42
CA ALA A 401 -7.38 14.39 16.29
C ALA A 401 -7.12 13.95 17.74
N GLU A 402 -7.68 14.70 18.70
CA GLU A 402 -7.60 14.30 20.11
C GLU A 402 -8.53 13.11 20.40
N PRO A 403 -8.08 12.14 21.20
CA PRO A 403 -8.93 11.05 21.65
C PRO A 403 -9.96 11.55 22.68
N THR A 404 -11.22 11.11 22.61
CA THR A 404 -12.26 11.49 23.60
C THR A 404 -11.93 10.98 24.99
N ASN A 405 -11.57 9.69 25.09
CA ASN A 405 -11.01 9.08 26.29
C ASN A 405 -10.04 7.96 25.89
N PRO A 406 -8.72 8.24 25.82
CA PRO A 406 -7.76 7.25 25.37
C PRO A 406 -7.63 6.04 26.32
N GLN A 407 -8.06 6.13 27.60
CA GLN A 407 -8.08 4.96 28.50
C GLN A 407 -9.11 3.89 28.06
N ASP A 408 -10.14 4.28 27.31
CA ASP A 408 -11.27 3.41 26.96
C ASP A 408 -11.08 2.73 25.59
N ILE A 409 -9.98 3.04 24.89
CA ILE A 409 -9.71 2.48 23.55
C ILE A 409 -9.10 1.09 23.73
N ARG A 410 -9.99 0.10 23.82
CA ARG A 410 -9.68 -1.33 23.89
C ARG A 410 -9.52 -1.88 22.47
N VAL A 411 -8.37 -2.45 22.16
CA VAL A 411 -8.06 -2.97 20.82
C VAL A 411 -8.03 -4.50 20.76
N VAL A 412 -7.77 -5.16 21.90
CA VAL A 412 -7.70 -6.62 21.97
C VAL A 412 -8.35 -7.13 23.26
N HIS A 413 -9.06 -8.25 23.15
CA HIS A 413 -9.43 -9.13 24.26
C HIS A 413 -8.89 -10.53 24.05
N THR A 414 -8.56 -11.20 25.16
CA THR A 414 -8.26 -12.64 25.19
C THR A 414 -9.03 -13.33 26.31
N GLY A 415 -9.45 -14.58 26.10
CA GLY A 415 -10.02 -15.44 27.15
C GLY A 415 -8.96 -15.97 28.12
N GLY A 416 -7.69 -15.94 27.73
CA GLY A 416 -6.55 -16.36 28.53
C GLY A 416 -5.28 -16.53 27.69
N GLY A 417 -4.29 -17.26 28.23
CA GLY A 417 -3.03 -17.54 27.55
C GLY A 417 -1.91 -16.54 27.87
N ASP A 418 -0.76 -16.73 27.21
CA ASP A 418 0.49 -16.02 27.47
C ASP A 418 0.88 -15.01 26.38
N ALA A 419 -0.01 -14.77 25.41
CA ALA A 419 0.23 -13.83 24.32
C ALA A 419 0.66 -12.43 24.81
N GLN A 420 1.60 -11.85 24.06
CA GLN A 420 2.01 -10.47 24.18
C GLN A 420 1.59 -9.69 22.95
N PHE A 421 1.09 -8.47 23.18
CA PHE A 421 0.78 -7.51 22.12
C PHE A 421 1.62 -6.27 22.34
N SER A 422 2.17 -5.73 21.25
CA SER A 422 2.95 -4.50 21.23
C SER A 422 2.56 -3.63 20.04
N LEU A 423 2.70 -2.31 20.16
CA LEU A 423 2.50 -1.42 19.02
C LEU A 423 3.70 -1.48 18.09
N VAL A 424 3.47 -1.43 16.78
CA VAL A 424 4.55 -1.19 15.82
C VAL A 424 5.16 0.19 16.12
N GLY A 425 6.47 0.23 16.42
CA GLY A 425 7.16 1.47 16.81
C GLY A 425 6.93 1.90 18.26
N ASP A 426 6.42 1.00 19.12
CA ASP A 426 6.19 1.13 20.57
C ASP A 426 5.06 2.09 20.98
N VAL A 427 4.64 2.99 20.09
CA VAL A 427 3.59 3.98 20.35
C VAL A 427 2.73 4.23 19.10
N VAL A 428 1.52 4.75 19.32
CA VAL A 428 0.66 5.34 18.27
C VAL A 428 0.55 6.85 18.47
N ASP A 429 0.71 7.63 17.40
CA ASP A 429 0.59 9.08 17.42
C ASP A 429 -0.89 9.50 17.33
N VAL A 430 -1.42 10.11 18.39
CA VAL A 430 -2.83 10.51 18.49
C VAL A 430 -2.95 11.92 19.09
N GLY A 431 -3.32 12.88 18.24
CA GLY A 431 -3.44 14.28 18.64
C GLY A 431 -2.11 14.85 19.14
N ALA A 432 -2.15 15.54 20.28
CA ALA A 432 -0.97 16.18 20.83
C ALA A 432 0.10 15.20 21.34
N TYR A 433 -0.23 13.92 21.55
CA TYR A 433 0.63 12.93 22.23
C TYR A 433 0.79 11.63 21.44
N SER A 434 1.81 10.85 21.78
CA SER A 434 1.93 9.45 21.39
C SER A 434 1.62 8.58 22.60
N TYR A 435 0.88 7.49 22.39
CA TYR A 435 0.40 6.57 23.42
C TYR A 435 1.02 5.19 23.26
N GLY A 436 1.44 4.57 24.37
CA GLY A 436 1.83 3.17 24.39
C GLY A 436 0.63 2.24 24.52
N LEU A 437 0.89 0.94 24.71
CA LEU A 437 -0.12 -0.08 24.99
C LEU A 437 0.03 -0.57 26.43
N LYS A 438 -1.08 -0.70 27.17
CA LYS A 438 -1.13 -1.33 28.49
C LYS A 438 -2.04 -2.56 28.46
N LYS A 439 -1.70 -3.56 29.28
CA LYS A 439 -2.52 -4.73 29.53
C LYS A 439 -3.23 -4.58 30.89
N GLU A 440 -4.55 -4.75 30.91
CA GLU A 440 -5.36 -4.79 32.13
C GLU A 440 -6.18 -6.09 32.13
N GLY A 441 -5.86 -7.01 33.05
CA GLY A 441 -6.46 -8.35 33.03
C GLY A 441 -6.10 -9.09 31.74
N THR A 442 -7.10 -9.40 30.92
CA THR A 442 -6.95 -10.05 29.62
C THR A 442 -7.24 -9.14 28.44
N ASP A 443 -7.19 -7.82 28.67
CA ASP A 443 -7.49 -6.77 27.71
C ASP A 443 -6.31 -5.83 27.46
N TRP A 444 -6.23 -5.30 26.24
CA TRP A 444 -5.22 -4.31 25.87
C TRP A 444 -5.86 -3.00 25.47
N PHE A 445 -5.37 -1.94 26.08
CA PHE A 445 -5.81 -0.56 25.89
C PHE A 445 -4.64 0.33 25.55
N LEU A 446 -4.91 1.50 24.98
CA LEU A 446 -3.90 2.56 24.97
C LEU A 446 -3.54 2.99 26.40
N ASP A 447 -2.29 3.41 26.59
CA ASP A 447 -1.76 3.89 27.88
C ASP A 447 -1.53 5.42 27.89
N PRO A 448 -2.46 6.21 28.45
CA PRO A 448 -2.30 7.64 28.65
C PRO A 448 -1.33 8.03 29.76
N ASN A 449 -1.04 7.13 30.71
CA ASN A 449 -0.21 7.48 31.87
C ASN A 449 1.26 7.61 31.49
N ASN A 450 1.69 6.92 30.42
CA ASN A 450 3.04 6.98 29.89
C ASN A 450 3.12 7.71 28.53
N ARG A 451 2.17 8.63 28.25
CA ARG A 451 2.15 9.37 26.99
C ARG A 451 3.32 10.34 26.87
N VAL A 452 3.82 10.52 25.65
CA VAL A 452 4.87 11.50 25.31
C VAL A 452 4.36 12.47 24.26
N ILE A 453 5.04 13.61 24.06
CA ILE A 453 4.65 14.56 23.02
C ILE A 453 4.79 13.93 21.63
N SER A 454 3.76 14.02 20.79
CA SER A 454 3.75 13.43 19.45
C SER A 454 4.77 14.11 18.52
N PRO A 455 5.30 13.41 17.49
CA PRO A 455 6.14 14.04 16.47
C PRO A 455 5.51 15.28 15.84
N GLY A 456 4.19 15.27 15.63
CA GLY A 456 3.42 16.42 15.15
C GLY A 456 3.53 17.63 16.07
N THR A 457 3.26 17.45 17.36
CA THR A 457 3.42 18.51 18.37
C THR A 457 4.88 18.97 18.47
N ARG A 458 5.86 18.07 18.44
CA ARG A 458 7.29 18.44 18.48
C ARG A 458 7.66 19.38 17.32
N SER A 459 7.18 19.05 16.11
CA SER A 459 7.36 19.90 14.93
C SER A 459 6.72 21.27 15.10
N VAL A 460 5.47 21.31 15.59
CA VAL A 460 4.75 22.56 15.84
C VAL A 460 5.51 23.46 16.82
N LEU A 461 5.93 22.89 17.96
CA LEU A 461 6.64 23.63 18.99
C LEU A 461 7.99 24.15 18.49
N ALA A 462 8.75 23.36 17.73
CA ALA A 462 10.01 23.80 17.14
C ALA A 462 9.84 24.97 16.16
N LEU A 463 8.87 24.90 15.24
CA LEU A 463 8.64 25.97 14.27
C LEU A 463 8.30 27.31 14.95
N PHE A 464 7.43 27.30 15.96
CA PHE A 464 7.10 28.51 16.72
C PHE A 464 8.26 29.05 17.57
N ASN A 465 9.25 28.21 17.89
CA ASN A 465 10.44 28.59 18.66
C ASN A 465 11.64 29.03 17.79
N THR A 466 11.56 28.85 16.48
CA THR A 466 12.72 29.02 15.57
C THR A 466 12.94 30.48 15.12
N ALA A 467 11.89 31.30 15.07
CA ALA A 467 12.03 32.67 14.55
C ALA A 467 13.03 33.55 15.34
N PRO A 468 13.10 33.48 16.70
CA PRO A 468 14.14 34.19 17.46
C PRO A 468 15.57 33.77 17.11
N THR A 469 15.85 32.47 16.99
CA THR A 469 17.22 32.00 16.65
C THR A 469 17.60 32.35 15.21
N VAL A 470 16.64 32.35 14.27
CA VAL A 470 16.83 32.91 12.91
C VAL A 470 17.22 34.39 12.99
N TRP A 471 16.56 35.17 13.84
CA TRP A 471 16.88 36.58 14.05
C TRP A 471 18.29 36.77 14.63
N TYR A 472 18.70 35.94 15.59
CA TYR A 472 20.04 36.02 16.19
C TYR A 472 21.13 35.82 15.14
N GLY A 473 21.03 34.77 14.32
CA GLY A 473 22.01 34.50 13.28
C GLY A 473 22.07 35.58 12.20
N GLU A 474 20.92 36.16 11.84
CA GLU A 474 20.85 37.29 10.91
C GLU A 474 21.44 38.58 11.46
N ALA A 475 21.36 38.83 12.78
CA ALA A 475 21.86 40.06 13.40
C ALA A 475 23.40 40.12 13.44
N THR A 476 24.06 38.96 13.41
CA THR A 476 25.53 38.82 13.39
C THR A 476 26.16 39.55 12.21
N SER A 477 25.48 39.58 11.06
CA SER A 477 26.02 40.18 9.85
C SER A 477 26.24 41.69 9.97
N LEU A 478 25.43 42.42 10.76
CA LEU A 478 25.65 43.86 10.96
C LEU A 478 26.76 44.13 11.98
N ARG A 479 26.79 43.35 13.06
CA ARG A 479 27.70 43.58 14.19
C ARG A 479 29.17 43.42 13.81
N SER A 480 29.51 42.51 12.91
CA SER A 480 30.90 42.31 12.48
C SER A 480 31.48 43.46 11.65
N ARG A 481 30.66 44.45 11.24
CA ARG A 481 31.10 45.59 10.39
C ARG A 481 31.96 46.61 11.12
N MET A 482 31.97 46.59 12.45
CA MET A 482 32.60 47.65 13.25
C MET A 482 34.11 47.79 13.00
N GLY A 483 34.82 46.73 12.62
CA GLY A 483 36.23 46.82 12.18
C GLY A 483 36.39 47.56 10.86
N GLU A 484 35.64 47.16 9.83
CA GLU A 484 35.64 47.76 8.49
C GLU A 484 35.29 49.26 8.51
N LEU A 485 34.28 49.65 9.28
CA LEU A 485 33.86 51.05 9.39
C LEU A 485 34.90 51.98 10.02
N ARG A 486 35.89 51.43 10.72
CA ARG A 486 36.97 52.19 11.33
C ARG A 486 38.17 52.38 10.40
N PHE A 487 38.25 51.62 9.30
CA PHE A 487 39.31 51.78 8.30
C PHE A 487 39.13 53.00 7.40
N GLU A 488 37.88 53.38 7.13
CA GLU A 488 37.49 54.54 6.32
C GLU A 488 36.21 55.17 6.92
N PRO A 489 36.33 55.95 8.01
CA PRO A 489 35.19 56.57 8.67
C PRO A 489 34.48 57.58 7.76
N GLY A 490 33.14 57.62 7.83
CA GLY A 490 32.34 58.61 7.11
C GLY A 490 32.23 58.42 5.59
N GLN A 491 32.75 57.33 5.03
CA GLN A 491 32.64 57.04 3.59
C GLN A 491 31.32 56.32 3.24
N ALA A 492 30.74 56.68 2.10
CA ALA A 492 29.62 55.92 1.55
C ALA A 492 30.10 54.55 1.08
N GLY A 493 29.24 53.54 1.12
CA GLY A 493 29.63 52.20 0.72
C GLY A 493 28.50 51.23 0.46
N VAL A 494 28.82 50.16 -0.27
CA VAL A 494 28.00 48.96 -0.42
C VAL A 494 28.73 47.77 0.19
N TRP A 495 27.98 46.83 0.71
CA TRP A 495 28.54 45.62 1.30
C TRP A 495 27.65 44.40 1.07
N ILE A 496 28.29 43.23 1.05
CA ILE A 496 27.63 41.93 0.98
C ILE A 496 28.27 40.99 2.00
N ARG A 497 27.46 40.15 2.65
CA ARG A 497 27.87 39.21 3.68
C ARG A 497 27.20 37.88 3.50
N GLY A 498 27.97 36.80 3.55
CA GLY A 498 27.46 35.44 3.66
C GLY A 498 27.72 34.90 5.06
N TYR A 499 26.74 34.23 5.66
CA TYR A 499 26.88 33.64 6.97
C TYR A 499 26.24 32.25 7.06
N GLY A 500 26.73 31.46 8.00
CA GLY A 500 26.16 30.20 8.41
C GLY A 500 26.34 29.98 9.90
N ASN A 501 25.39 29.32 10.54
CA ASN A 501 25.50 28.98 11.95
C ASN A 501 24.69 27.71 12.25
N LYS A 502 25.05 27.08 13.37
CA LYS A 502 24.29 25.98 13.94
C LYS A 502 23.84 26.35 15.35
N TYR A 503 22.57 26.13 15.65
CA TYR A 503 22.04 26.19 17.01
C TYR A 503 21.59 24.80 17.47
N GLU A 504 21.83 24.51 18.75
CA GLU A 504 21.26 23.36 19.46
C GLU A 504 20.37 23.90 20.57
N VAL A 505 19.09 23.51 20.55
CA VAL A 505 18.10 23.88 21.56
C VAL A 505 17.80 22.66 22.41
N SER A 506 17.87 22.83 23.73
CA SER A 506 17.74 21.76 24.71
C SER A 506 16.28 21.30 24.89
N ASP A 507 16.07 20.01 25.18
CA ASP A 507 14.75 19.47 25.58
C ASP A 507 14.16 20.23 26.80
N SER A 508 14.99 20.89 27.63
CA SER A 508 14.52 21.71 28.77
C SER A 508 13.75 22.97 28.38
N THR A 509 13.78 23.39 27.11
CA THR A 509 12.99 24.55 26.61
C THR A 509 11.56 24.15 26.22
N GLY A 510 11.19 22.89 26.44
CA GLY A 510 9.94 22.25 26.02
C GLY A 510 10.16 21.21 24.91
N ILE A 511 11.08 21.47 23.97
CA ILE A 511 11.46 20.56 22.88
C ILE A 511 12.91 20.74 22.46
N GLY A 512 13.62 19.64 22.22
CA GLY A 512 14.99 19.67 21.68
C GLY A 512 15.04 19.56 20.16
N TYR A 513 15.85 20.40 19.52
CA TYR A 513 16.10 20.39 18.09
C TYR A 513 17.46 21.00 17.72
N SER A 514 17.98 20.57 16.57
CA SER A 514 19.14 21.20 15.93
C SER A 514 18.68 22.05 14.75
N GLN A 515 19.28 23.22 14.60
CA GLN A 515 19.01 24.16 13.51
C GLN A 515 20.30 24.50 12.78
N ASN A 516 20.33 24.30 11.46
CA ASN A 516 21.40 24.81 10.61
C ASN A 516 20.84 25.97 9.78
N GLN A 517 21.38 27.17 10.01
CA GLN A 517 21.00 28.37 9.27
C GLN A 517 22.12 28.75 8.30
N ARG A 518 21.73 29.22 7.11
CA ARG A 518 22.61 29.85 6.14
C ARG A 518 21.89 30.99 5.43
N GLY A 519 22.62 32.03 5.07
CA GLY A 519 22.03 33.16 4.39
C GLY A 519 23.04 34.16 3.89
N PHE A 520 22.51 35.22 3.30
CA PHE A 520 23.28 36.39 2.92
C PHE A 520 22.53 37.67 3.26
N THR A 521 23.28 38.73 3.46
CA THR A 521 22.80 40.10 3.64
C THR A 521 23.55 41.02 2.68
N LEU A 522 22.84 41.96 2.09
CA LEU A 522 23.40 43.05 1.29
C LEU A 522 22.92 44.38 1.87
N GLY A 523 23.77 45.40 1.80
CA GLY A 523 23.42 46.72 2.31
C GLY A 523 24.21 47.84 1.67
N ALA A 524 23.72 49.05 1.90
CA ALA A 524 24.31 50.28 1.42
C ALA A 524 24.14 51.37 2.47
N ASP A 525 25.16 52.18 2.66
CA ASP A 525 25.17 53.28 3.62
C ASP A 525 25.88 54.54 3.10
N THR A 526 25.52 55.68 3.68
CA THR A 526 26.07 57.00 3.37
C THR A 526 26.14 57.85 4.64
N PRO A 527 27.12 58.77 4.77
CA PRO A 527 27.11 59.75 5.84
C PRO A 527 25.84 60.61 5.79
N LEU A 528 25.31 60.95 6.96
CA LEU A 528 24.16 61.83 7.11
C LEU A 528 24.67 63.28 7.14
N ALA A 529 24.65 63.94 5.97
CA ALA A 529 25.23 65.27 5.80
C ALA A 529 26.69 65.34 6.30
N ASP A 530 27.14 66.51 6.76
CA ASP A 530 28.47 66.69 7.35
C ASP A 530 28.48 66.25 8.83
N SER A 531 28.11 65.00 9.12
CA SER A 531 28.08 64.46 10.47
C SER A 531 28.78 63.10 10.59
N GLN A 532 29.08 62.71 11.83
CA GLN A 532 29.64 61.40 12.17
C GLN A 532 28.63 60.24 12.10
N TRP A 533 27.40 60.51 11.65
CA TRP A 533 26.37 59.49 11.51
C TRP A 533 26.42 58.87 10.12
N LEU A 534 26.41 57.55 10.09
CA LEU A 534 26.28 56.74 8.89
C LEU A 534 24.89 56.08 8.90
N VAL A 535 24.09 56.35 7.87
CA VAL A 535 22.75 55.78 7.73
C VAL A 535 22.71 54.83 6.55
N GLY A 536 21.99 53.72 6.68
CA GLY A 536 21.90 52.75 5.60
C GLY A 536 20.70 51.83 5.66
N VAL A 537 20.56 51.06 4.59
CA VAL A 537 19.53 50.05 4.40
C VAL A 537 20.17 48.70 4.12
N MET A 538 19.49 47.63 4.51
CA MET A 538 19.91 46.27 4.24
C MET A 538 18.73 45.40 3.84
N ALA A 539 19.00 44.40 3.02
CA ALA A 539 18.07 43.33 2.71
C ALA A 539 18.79 41.99 2.72
N GLY A 540 18.08 40.90 2.93
CA GLY A 540 18.69 39.59 2.84
C GLY A 540 17.71 38.43 2.90
N HIS A 541 18.30 37.25 2.76
CA HIS A 541 17.58 35.98 2.77
C HIS A 541 18.34 34.96 3.61
N SER A 542 17.60 34.16 4.37
CA SER A 542 18.16 33.02 5.09
C SER A 542 17.24 31.80 5.00
N THR A 543 17.85 30.61 5.03
CA THR A 543 17.15 29.33 5.16
C THR A 543 17.67 28.64 6.41
N SER A 544 16.75 28.11 7.22
CA SER A 544 17.04 27.31 8.40
C SER A 544 16.40 25.94 8.28
N ASP A 545 17.23 24.90 8.35
CA ASP A 545 16.80 23.51 8.36
C ASP A 545 16.81 22.99 9.81
N LEU A 546 15.67 22.47 10.27
CA LEU A 546 15.45 21.93 11.60
C LEU A 546 15.42 20.41 11.53
N ASN A 547 16.24 19.76 12.36
CA ASN A 547 16.21 18.32 12.55
C ASN A 547 15.61 17.98 13.92
N LEU A 548 14.54 17.18 13.91
CA LEU A 548 13.87 16.68 15.10
C LEU A 548 13.99 15.15 15.16
N LYS A 549 13.95 14.59 16.38
CA LYS A 549 13.85 13.14 16.60
C LYS A 549 12.62 12.53 15.87
N ARG A 550 12.68 11.22 15.58
CA ARG A 550 11.61 10.42 14.92
C ARG A 550 11.25 10.87 13.49
N GLY A 551 12.26 11.03 12.63
CA GLY A 551 12.07 11.29 11.19
C GLY A 551 11.35 12.61 10.85
N THR A 552 11.31 13.54 11.81
CA THR A 552 10.56 14.80 11.70
C THR A 552 11.51 15.96 11.42
N SER A 553 11.11 16.88 10.55
CA SER A 553 11.94 17.99 10.11
C SER A 553 11.11 19.26 9.88
N GLY A 554 11.76 20.41 10.00
CA GLY A 554 11.18 21.70 9.67
C GLY A 554 12.09 22.54 8.78
N ASN A 555 11.52 23.47 8.02
CA ASN A 555 12.25 24.43 7.23
C ASN A 555 11.67 25.83 7.45
N VAL A 556 12.54 26.81 7.68
CA VAL A 556 12.16 28.22 7.82
C VAL A 556 12.95 29.04 6.82
N LYS A 557 12.25 29.70 5.90
CA LYS A 557 12.83 30.72 5.01
C LYS A 557 12.49 32.10 5.55
N SER A 558 13.49 32.95 5.66
CA SER A 558 13.36 34.32 6.11
C SER A 558 13.77 35.27 4.99
N TYR A 559 12.94 36.28 4.76
CA TYR A 559 13.23 37.41 3.89
C TYR A 559 13.11 38.67 4.72
N TYR A 560 14.16 39.50 4.73
CA TYR A 560 14.18 40.65 5.63
C TYR A 560 14.68 41.91 4.96
N LEU A 561 14.18 43.02 5.50
CA LEU A 561 14.55 44.39 5.16
C LEU A 561 14.82 45.13 6.46
N GLY A 562 15.87 45.95 6.51
CA GLY A 562 16.17 46.76 7.67
C GLY A 562 16.83 48.07 7.32
N ALA A 563 16.83 48.97 8.29
CA ALA A 563 17.56 50.23 8.27
C ALA A 563 18.44 50.30 9.52
N TYR A 564 19.57 50.99 9.41
CA TYR A 564 20.50 51.17 10.51
C TYR A 564 21.09 52.58 10.51
N ALA A 565 21.51 53.02 11.70
CA ALA A 565 22.23 54.25 11.93
C ALA A 565 23.40 53.97 12.88
N THR A 566 24.61 54.28 12.43
CA THR A 566 25.84 54.08 13.20
C THR A 566 26.49 55.45 13.43
N TRP A 567 26.74 55.82 14.68
CA TRP A 567 27.54 56.98 15.06
C TRP A 567 28.91 56.52 15.53
N LEU A 568 29.96 57.15 15.00
CA LEU A 568 31.36 56.84 15.31
C LEU A 568 32.11 58.15 15.61
N ASP A 569 32.54 58.33 16.86
CA ASP A 569 33.38 59.47 17.23
C ASP A 569 34.84 59.03 17.38
N GLU A 570 35.68 59.47 16.45
CA GLU A 570 37.10 59.11 16.42
C GLU A 570 37.89 59.64 17.62
N GLU A 571 37.52 60.81 18.14
CA GLU A 571 38.28 61.49 19.20
C GLU A 571 38.08 60.82 20.56
N SER A 572 36.83 60.54 20.95
CA SER A 572 36.54 59.85 22.21
C SER A 572 36.62 58.32 22.10
N GLY A 573 36.54 57.79 20.87
CA GLY A 573 36.40 56.37 20.56
C GLY A 573 34.99 55.81 20.82
N LEU A 574 34.02 56.65 21.21
CA LEU A 574 32.64 56.21 21.46
C LEU A 574 31.92 55.87 20.16
N TYR A 575 31.07 54.85 20.22
CA TYR A 575 30.18 54.52 19.12
C TYR A 575 28.79 54.11 19.61
N PHE A 576 27.82 54.31 18.73
CA PHE A 576 26.45 53.87 18.91
C PHE A 576 25.92 53.29 17.60
N ASP A 577 25.30 52.11 17.64
CA ASP A 577 24.69 51.47 16.49
C ASP A 577 23.24 51.12 16.80
N ALA A 578 22.33 51.53 15.92
CA ALA A 578 20.90 51.22 16.02
C ALA A 578 20.39 50.59 14.74
N VAL A 579 19.57 49.54 14.89
CA VAL A 579 19.02 48.75 13.78
C VAL A 579 17.53 48.55 13.98
N ALA A 580 16.77 48.72 12.92
CA ALA A 580 15.38 48.28 12.81
C ALA A 580 15.27 47.29 11.65
N LYS A 581 14.67 46.12 11.89
CA LYS A 581 14.54 45.07 10.86
C LYS A 581 13.15 44.45 10.91
N VAL A 582 12.60 44.15 9.74
CA VAL A 582 11.36 43.40 9.54
C VAL A 582 11.66 42.12 8.75
N ASN A 583 10.99 41.04 9.12
CA ASN A 583 11.16 39.71 8.54
C ASN A 583 9.83 39.15 8.08
N ARG A 584 9.81 38.53 6.90
CA ARG A 584 8.75 37.62 6.46
C ARG A 584 9.29 36.19 6.55
N PHE A 585 8.64 35.37 7.38
CA PHE A 585 8.99 33.96 7.56
C PHE A 585 8.00 33.07 6.81
N GLN A 586 8.53 32.09 6.08
CA GLN A 586 7.80 30.98 5.51
C GLN A 586 8.24 29.72 6.26
N ASN A 587 7.29 29.03 6.88
CA ASN A 587 7.55 27.91 7.76
C ASN A 587 6.87 26.67 7.19
N GLU A 588 7.63 25.58 7.09
CA GLU A 588 7.15 24.30 6.58
C GLU A 588 7.60 23.18 7.53
N SER A 589 6.77 22.16 7.68
CA SER A 589 7.06 20.95 8.46
C SER A 589 6.76 19.70 7.66
N LYS A 590 7.57 18.67 7.92
CA LYS A 590 7.30 17.28 7.52
C LYS A 590 7.49 16.39 8.75
N VAL A 591 6.44 15.69 9.10
CA VAL A 591 6.33 14.86 10.31
C VAL A 591 6.28 13.41 9.91
N GLY A 592 7.16 12.57 10.47
CA GLY A 592 7.07 11.11 10.36
C GLY A 592 6.17 10.58 11.48
N LEU A 593 5.18 9.75 11.13
CA LEU A 593 4.18 9.21 12.06
C LEU A 593 4.47 7.75 12.41
N SER A 594 3.90 7.30 13.53
CA SER A 594 4.05 5.93 14.08
C SER A 594 3.60 4.82 13.13
N ASP A 595 2.66 5.09 12.23
CA ASP A 595 2.14 4.13 11.26
C ASP A 595 3.00 4.04 9.97
N GLY A 596 4.14 4.73 9.93
CA GLY A 596 5.03 4.79 8.78
C GLY A 596 4.62 5.84 7.73
N THR A 597 3.49 6.52 7.91
CA THR A 597 3.06 7.61 7.04
C THR A 597 3.74 8.94 7.40
N SER A 598 3.42 10.00 6.65
CA SER A 598 3.93 11.34 6.94
C SER A 598 2.86 12.40 6.80
N SER A 599 2.93 13.44 7.63
CA SER A 599 2.06 14.62 7.60
C SER A 599 2.86 15.89 7.34
N LYS A 600 2.28 16.87 6.65
CA LYS A 600 2.92 18.16 6.38
C LYS A 600 2.07 19.30 6.91
N GLY A 601 2.71 20.45 7.12
CA GLY A 601 2.03 21.68 7.48
C GLY A 601 2.86 22.90 7.10
N LYS A 602 2.19 24.00 6.78
CA LYS A 602 2.86 25.26 6.39
C LYS A 602 2.11 26.48 6.91
N TYR A 603 2.87 27.52 7.26
CA TYR A 603 2.31 28.81 7.60
C TYR A 603 3.33 29.93 7.37
N ASN A 604 2.82 31.15 7.23
CA ASN A 604 3.67 32.32 7.08
C ASN A 604 3.35 33.34 8.15
N ASN A 605 4.36 33.91 8.78
CA ASN A 605 4.22 35.01 9.74
C ASN A 605 5.24 36.11 9.46
N THR A 606 5.09 37.23 10.15
CA THR A 606 5.96 38.40 10.01
C THR A 606 6.50 38.75 11.39
N GLY A 607 7.76 39.17 11.47
CA GLY A 607 8.38 39.66 12.69
C GLY A 607 9.00 41.03 12.47
N GLY A 608 9.18 41.75 13.57
CA GLY A 608 9.88 43.03 13.58
C GLY A 608 10.62 43.20 14.89
N GLY A 609 11.76 43.87 14.82
CA GLY A 609 12.59 44.08 16.01
C GLY A 609 13.53 45.26 15.87
N LEU A 610 14.09 45.62 17.01
CA LEU A 610 15.04 46.71 17.18
C LEU A 610 16.28 46.16 17.90
N SER A 611 17.45 46.72 17.60
CA SER A 611 18.64 46.55 18.42
C SER A 611 19.40 47.85 18.55
N ALA A 612 20.03 48.04 19.71
CA ALA A 612 20.94 49.14 19.97
C ALA A 612 22.20 48.60 20.63
N GLU A 613 23.37 49.01 20.14
CA GLU A 613 24.68 48.71 20.72
C GLU A 613 25.41 50.03 21.02
N PHE A 614 26.06 50.09 22.18
CA PHE A 614 26.90 51.20 22.59
C PHE A 614 28.22 50.65 23.09
N GLY A 615 29.32 51.26 22.69
CA GLY A 615 30.65 50.85 23.13
C GLY A 615 31.69 51.93 22.95
N ARG A 616 32.92 51.59 23.30
CA ARG A 616 34.06 52.51 23.21
C ARG A 616 35.29 51.78 22.71
N ASN A 617 35.83 52.20 21.58
CA ASN A 617 37.14 51.75 21.12
C ASN A 617 38.25 52.49 21.88
N ILE A 618 39.02 51.77 22.69
CA ILE A 618 40.13 52.31 23.47
C ILE A 618 41.43 51.84 22.83
N LYS A 619 42.10 52.76 22.12
CA LYS A 619 43.42 52.51 21.52
C LYS A 619 44.49 52.43 22.61
N LEU A 620 45.40 51.48 22.46
CA LEU A 620 46.55 51.21 23.32
C LEU A 620 47.85 51.31 22.48
N ASP A 621 49.00 51.21 23.14
CA ASP A 621 50.30 51.21 22.47
C ASP A 621 50.45 50.03 21.47
N ASP A 622 51.39 50.15 20.54
CA ASP A 622 51.74 49.11 19.56
C ASP A 622 50.59 48.61 18.66
N GLY A 623 49.57 49.45 18.48
CA GLY A 623 48.39 49.20 17.64
C GLY A 623 47.34 48.32 18.30
N PHE A 624 47.45 48.00 19.59
CA PHE A 624 46.43 47.23 20.29
C PHE A 624 45.20 48.08 20.60
N PHE A 625 44.03 47.44 20.73
CA PHE A 625 42.83 48.10 21.24
C PHE A 625 41.99 47.14 22.09
N ILE A 626 41.20 47.74 22.99
CA ILE A 626 40.10 47.07 23.69
C ILE A 626 38.80 47.85 23.47
N GLU A 627 37.72 47.11 23.23
CA GLU A 627 36.41 47.66 22.91
C GLU A 627 35.33 47.02 23.77
N PRO A 628 35.10 47.51 25.00
CA PRO A 628 33.93 47.16 25.77
C PRO A 628 32.65 47.67 25.10
N TYR A 629 31.59 46.87 25.17
CA TYR A 629 30.29 47.20 24.61
C TYR A 629 29.13 46.57 25.40
N ALA A 630 27.96 47.20 25.26
CA ALA A 630 26.68 46.67 25.69
C ALA A 630 25.66 46.77 24.56
N GLN A 631 24.81 45.76 24.42
CA GLN A 631 23.80 45.68 23.38
C GLN A 631 22.47 45.22 23.99
N MET A 632 21.37 45.79 23.50
CA MET A 632 20.01 45.33 23.77
C MET A 632 19.28 45.07 22.45
N SER A 633 18.56 43.95 22.35
CA SER A 633 17.73 43.63 21.19
C SER A 633 16.36 43.14 21.63
N THR A 634 15.32 43.56 20.91
CA THR A 634 13.95 43.14 21.12
C THR A 634 13.33 42.75 19.79
N VAL A 635 12.63 41.62 19.75
CA VAL A 635 11.91 41.15 18.56
C VAL A 635 10.53 40.63 18.95
N VAL A 636 9.54 40.95 18.13
CA VAL A 636 8.17 40.44 18.23
C VAL A 636 7.82 39.77 16.92
N ILE A 637 7.41 38.51 16.99
CA ILE A 637 6.95 37.73 15.85
C ILE A 637 5.45 37.52 15.97
N GLN A 638 4.74 37.76 14.87
CA GLN A 638 3.30 37.55 14.78
C GLN A 638 2.96 36.06 15.01
N GLY A 639 1.95 35.80 15.84
CA GLY A 639 1.38 34.48 16.00
C GLY A 639 0.70 33.98 14.72
N ALA A 640 0.46 32.68 14.63
CA ALA A 640 -0.16 32.05 13.48
C ALA A 640 -1.00 30.84 13.90
N ASN A 641 -2.02 30.54 13.11
CA ASN A 641 -2.80 29.31 13.24
C ASN A 641 -2.62 28.50 11.96
N TYR A 642 -2.41 27.19 12.07
CA TYR A 642 -2.32 26.28 10.94
C TYR A 642 -2.69 24.86 11.34
N SER A 643 -2.89 23.98 10.36
CA SER A 643 -3.12 22.57 10.56
C SER A 643 -2.06 21.74 9.87
N LEU A 644 -1.86 20.52 10.37
CA LEU A 644 -1.17 19.46 9.66
C LEU A 644 -2.16 18.65 8.80
N ASP A 645 -1.67 17.97 7.75
CA ASP A 645 -2.50 17.16 6.84
C ASP A 645 -3.28 16.05 7.57
N ASN A 646 -2.74 15.53 8.68
CA ASN A 646 -3.38 14.53 9.54
C ASN A 646 -4.46 15.11 10.49
N GLY A 647 -4.82 16.39 10.35
CA GLY A 647 -5.89 17.04 11.12
C GLY A 647 -5.47 17.70 12.43
N LEU A 648 -4.19 17.65 12.81
CA LEU A 648 -3.68 18.29 14.03
C LEU A 648 -3.72 19.81 13.89
N GLU A 649 -4.39 20.50 14.81
CA GLU A 649 -4.51 21.96 14.82
C GLU A 649 -3.44 22.61 15.71
N ALA A 650 -2.80 23.66 15.20
CA ALA A 650 -1.78 24.42 15.91
C ALA A 650 -2.13 25.92 15.95
N LYS A 651 -2.04 26.53 17.13
CA LYS A 651 -2.28 27.95 17.36
C LYS A 651 -1.12 28.53 18.19
N GLY A 652 -0.26 29.32 17.56
CA GLY A 652 0.83 30.02 18.22
C GLY A 652 0.44 31.45 18.56
N GLU A 653 0.64 31.85 19.81
CA GLU A 653 0.56 33.26 20.21
C GLU A 653 1.75 34.05 19.63
N ARG A 654 1.82 35.36 19.93
CA ARG A 654 2.96 36.18 19.52
C ARG A 654 4.22 35.78 20.29
N THR A 655 5.25 35.35 19.58
CA THR A 655 6.57 35.07 20.16
C THR A 655 7.31 36.39 20.42
N ARG A 656 7.95 36.50 21.59
CA ARG A 656 8.77 37.67 21.97
C ARG A 656 10.17 37.20 22.36
N SER A 657 11.17 38.01 22.06
CA SER A 657 12.54 37.85 22.57
C SER A 657 13.09 39.21 22.96
N ILE A 658 13.73 39.27 24.13
CA ILE A 658 14.39 40.45 24.68
C ILE A 658 15.75 39.98 25.18
N MET A 659 16.81 40.37 24.47
CA MET A 659 18.18 40.02 24.81
C MET A 659 18.96 41.23 25.30
N ALA A 660 19.77 41.04 26.34
CA ALA A 660 20.87 41.93 26.67
C ALA A 660 22.21 41.20 26.51
N LYS A 661 23.22 41.91 26.03
CA LYS A 661 24.57 41.42 25.80
C LYS A 661 25.57 42.43 26.34
N ALA A 662 26.58 41.96 27.05
CA ALA A 662 27.70 42.78 27.52
C ALA A 662 29.01 42.03 27.28
N GLY A 663 30.00 42.68 26.70
CA GLY A 663 31.25 42.03 26.34
C GLY A 663 32.36 43.00 25.99
N ALA A 664 33.47 42.45 25.49
CA ALA A 664 34.57 43.23 24.96
C ALA A 664 35.19 42.55 23.73
N THR A 665 35.69 43.36 22.81
CA THR A 665 36.56 42.92 21.70
C THR A 665 37.99 43.39 21.99
N VAL A 666 38.98 42.54 21.80
CA VAL A 666 40.40 42.91 21.88
C VAL A 666 41.05 42.59 20.54
N GLY A 667 41.84 43.50 20.01
CA GLY A 667 42.46 43.31 18.70
C GLY A 667 43.71 44.15 18.53
N ARG A 668 44.28 44.05 17.33
CA ARG A 668 45.48 44.80 16.96
C ARG A 668 45.42 45.25 15.52
N ASP A 669 45.75 46.51 15.26
CA ASP A 669 45.91 47.03 13.90
C ASP A 669 47.35 46.83 13.44
N ILE A 670 47.53 46.09 12.34
CA ILE A 670 48.83 45.77 11.74
C ILE A 670 48.92 46.47 10.39
N GLN A 671 49.74 47.53 10.32
CA GLN A 671 50.02 48.23 9.08
C GLN A 671 51.07 47.45 8.27
N LEU A 672 50.76 47.16 7.00
CA LEU A 672 51.69 46.50 6.07
C LEU A 672 52.41 47.53 5.19
N ASP A 673 53.60 47.17 4.71
CA ASP A 673 54.41 48.01 3.80
C ASP A 673 53.67 48.40 2.50
N SER A 674 52.66 47.62 2.12
CA SER A 674 51.78 47.88 0.98
C SER A 674 50.76 49.01 1.20
N GLY A 675 50.64 49.55 2.41
CA GLY A 675 49.58 50.48 2.82
C GLY A 675 48.27 49.80 3.26
N SER A 676 48.20 48.47 3.19
CA SER A 676 47.07 47.67 3.69
C SER A 676 47.09 47.56 5.23
N VAL A 677 45.91 47.38 5.84
CA VAL A 677 45.77 47.17 7.29
C VAL A 677 45.14 45.82 7.56
N VAL A 678 45.72 45.04 8.46
CA VAL A 678 45.18 43.75 8.94
C VAL A 678 44.84 43.89 10.41
N GLN A 679 43.60 43.57 10.77
CA GLN A 679 43.07 43.71 12.13
C GLN A 679 42.53 42.37 12.64
N PRO A 680 43.37 41.48 13.21
CA PRO A 680 42.89 40.34 13.97
C PRO A 680 42.27 40.78 15.30
N TYR A 681 41.22 40.08 15.73
CA TYR A 681 40.56 40.33 17.02
C TYR A 681 39.94 39.08 17.64
N LEU A 682 39.80 39.11 18.95
CA LEU A 682 39.07 38.16 19.78
C LEU A 682 37.95 38.89 20.52
N ARG A 683 36.88 38.16 20.82
CA ARG A 683 35.69 38.70 21.48
C ARG A 683 35.16 37.73 22.52
N ALA A 684 34.73 38.29 23.65
CA ALA A 684 34.01 37.55 24.68
C ALA A 684 32.82 38.37 25.18
N ALA A 685 31.69 37.72 25.41
CA ALA A 685 30.48 38.37 25.91
C ALA A 685 29.60 37.44 26.74
N MET A 686 28.82 38.03 27.64
CA MET A 686 27.70 37.39 28.30
C MET A 686 26.40 37.88 27.68
N VAL A 687 25.50 36.95 27.37
CA VAL A 687 24.17 37.23 26.83
C VAL A 687 23.12 36.66 27.74
N HIS A 688 22.01 37.36 27.91
CA HIS A 688 20.85 36.90 28.64
C HIS A 688 19.56 37.16 27.84
N GLU A 689 18.76 36.11 27.61
CA GLU A 689 17.40 36.19 27.05
C GLU A 689 16.38 36.26 28.19
N PHE A 690 15.57 37.32 28.21
CA PHE A 690 14.60 37.58 29.28
C PHE A 690 13.20 37.06 28.99
N ALA A 691 12.83 36.84 27.72
CA ALA A 691 11.50 36.38 27.36
C ALA A 691 11.32 34.90 27.71
N ASN A 692 10.38 34.61 28.61
CA ASN A 692 10.18 33.28 29.20
C ASN A 692 8.79 32.67 28.94
N ASN A 693 7.96 33.33 28.12
CA ASN A 693 6.59 32.92 27.85
C ASN A 693 6.24 33.07 26.37
N ASN A 694 6.28 31.97 25.63
CA ASN A 694 5.82 31.85 24.25
C ASN A 694 4.88 30.65 24.16
N LYS A 695 3.58 30.90 24.34
CA LYS A 695 2.57 29.85 24.38
C LYS A 695 2.19 29.35 23.00
N VAL A 696 2.06 28.05 22.88
CA VAL A 696 1.59 27.35 21.69
C VAL A 696 0.52 26.37 22.12
N SER A 697 -0.65 26.45 21.51
CA SER A 697 -1.70 25.46 21.68
C SER A 697 -1.66 24.46 20.54
N VAL A 698 -1.64 23.17 20.86
CA VAL A 698 -1.85 22.07 19.93
C VAL A 698 -3.14 21.38 20.29
N ASN A 699 -4.12 21.43 19.39
CA ASN A 699 -5.52 21.12 19.66
C ASN A 699 -5.98 21.85 20.93
N ASN A 700 -6.29 21.11 21.99
CA ASN A 700 -6.76 21.61 23.27
C ASN A 700 -5.66 21.69 24.35
N ASN A 701 -4.40 21.40 23.99
CA ASN A 701 -3.26 21.33 24.91
C ASN A 701 -2.37 22.57 24.76
N VAL A 702 -2.01 23.22 25.87
CA VAL A 702 -1.17 24.43 25.88
C VAL A 702 0.25 24.08 26.33
N PHE A 703 1.23 24.46 25.52
CA PHE A 703 2.66 24.31 25.78
C PHE A 703 3.32 25.68 25.87
N ASN A 704 4.44 25.77 26.61
CA ASN A 704 5.25 26.99 26.69
C ASN A 704 6.66 26.73 26.14
N ASN A 705 7.06 27.51 25.13
CA ASN A 705 8.40 27.52 24.59
C ASN A 705 9.24 28.58 25.32
N ASP A 706 10.14 28.14 26.20
CA ASP A 706 10.94 29.02 27.05
C ASP A 706 12.43 28.97 26.65
N LEU A 707 12.88 30.01 25.93
CA LEU A 707 14.28 30.20 25.54
C LEU A 707 15.10 31.02 26.55
N SER A 708 14.50 31.51 27.65
CA SER A 708 15.17 32.45 28.56
C SER A 708 16.40 31.85 29.22
N GLY A 709 17.46 32.63 29.43
CA GLY A 709 18.67 32.11 30.05
C GLY A 709 19.94 32.80 29.58
N SER A 710 21.03 32.50 30.29
CA SER A 710 22.35 33.07 30.02
C SER A 710 23.18 32.15 29.12
N ARG A 711 23.98 32.75 28.24
CA ARG A 711 25.02 32.07 27.48
C ARG A 711 26.29 32.92 27.42
N ALA A 712 27.44 32.25 27.36
CA ALA A 712 28.73 32.88 27.08
C ALA A 712 29.01 32.78 25.59
N GLU A 713 29.37 33.88 24.95
CA GLU A 713 29.72 33.98 23.54
C GLU A 713 31.22 34.28 23.38
N PHE A 714 31.88 33.54 22.50
CA PHE A 714 33.28 33.72 22.14
C PHE A 714 33.39 33.86 20.62
N GLY A 715 34.21 34.79 20.16
CA GLY A 715 34.43 35.01 18.74
C GLY A 715 35.89 35.31 18.42
N ALA A 716 36.30 34.95 17.22
CA ALA A 716 37.60 35.30 16.66
C ALA A 716 37.40 35.74 15.21
N GLY A 717 38.03 36.83 14.80
CA GLY A 717 37.84 37.37 13.48
C GLY A 717 39.03 38.17 12.99
N MET A 718 38.96 38.55 11.72
CA MET A 718 39.94 39.38 11.07
C MET A 718 39.25 40.32 10.08
N ALA A 719 39.56 41.61 10.16
CA ALA A 719 39.19 42.60 9.16
C ALA A 719 40.44 43.04 8.39
N VAL A 720 40.32 43.26 7.08
CA VAL A 720 41.44 43.63 6.21
C VAL A 720 41.04 44.78 5.30
N LYS A 721 41.83 45.85 5.31
CA LYS A 721 41.79 46.92 4.32
C LYS A 721 42.77 46.57 3.19
N LEU A 722 42.26 46.10 2.06
CA LEU A 722 43.09 45.71 0.92
C LEU A 722 43.57 46.93 0.12
N SER A 723 42.68 47.89 -0.10
CA SER A 723 42.95 49.16 -0.80
C SER A 723 42.16 50.31 -0.14
N GLN A 724 42.24 51.52 -0.71
CA GLN A 724 41.44 52.66 -0.23
C GLN A 724 39.93 52.41 -0.29
N ASN A 725 39.47 51.56 -1.21
CA ASN A 725 38.05 51.35 -1.49
C ASN A 725 37.57 49.94 -1.16
N LEU A 726 38.45 48.98 -0.87
CA LEU A 726 38.08 47.57 -0.70
C LEU A 726 38.49 47.03 0.67
N GLN A 727 37.50 46.50 1.38
CA GLN A 727 37.63 45.92 2.71
C GLN A 727 37.00 44.52 2.74
N LEU A 728 37.60 43.63 3.52
CA LEU A 728 37.16 42.25 3.73
C LEU A 728 37.08 41.94 5.22
N HIS A 729 36.17 41.04 5.61
CA HIS A 729 36.16 40.47 6.96
C HIS A 729 35.82 38.99 6.97
N ALA A 730 36.29 38.30 8.01
CA ALA A 730 35.91 36.93 8.33
C ALA A 730 35.82 36.74 9.86
N ASP A 731 34.78 36.06 10.32
CA ASP A 731 34.51 35.78 11.74
C ASP A 731 34.13 34.32 11.96
N LEU A 732 34.55 33.79 13.11
CA LEU A 732 34.09 32.55 13.70
C LEU A 732 33.53 32.82 15.10
N GLU A 733 32.41 32.20 15.42
CA GLU A 733 31.70 32.39 16.68
C GLU A 733 31.29 31.06 17.32
N HIS A 734 31.29 31.01 18.63
CA HIS A 734 30.81 29.91 19.45
C HIS A 734 30.05 30.46 20.65
N SER A 735 28.94 29.83 21.05
CA SER A 735 28.26 30.18 22.30
C SER A 735 27.87 28.94 23.09
N SER A 736 28.02 29.01 24.41
CA SER A 736 27.70 27.94 25.34
C SER A 736 26.66 28.40 26.36
N GLY A 737 25.56 27.65 26.46
CA GLY A 737 24.44 27.92 27.37
C GLY A 737 23.58 26.67 27.58
N GLY A 738 22.86 26.59 28.71
CA GLY A 738 22.10 25.38 29.07
C GLY A 738 20.80 25.16 28.28
N ARG A 739 20.29 26.19 27.60
CA ARG A 739 19.04 26.14 26.82
C ARG A 739 19.25 26.30 25.33
N VAL A 740 20.15 27.20 24.94
CA VAL A 740 20.55 27.45 23.55
C VAL A 740 22.07 27.47 23.50
N GLU A 741 22.62 26.64 22.62
CA GLU A 741 24.03 26.59 22.30
C GLU A 741 24.21 26.95 20.82
N GLN A 742 25.33 27.62 20.48
CA GLN A 742 25.76 27.81 19.11
C GLN A 742 27.13 27.11 18.95
N PRO A 743 27.16 25.83 18.56
CA PRO A 743 28.42 25.10 18.44
C PRO A 743 29.40 25.78 17.49
N TRP A 744 28.90 26.36 16.41
CA TRP A 744 29.68 27.18 15.47
C TRP A 744 28.80 28.21 14.76
N GLY A 745 29.42 29.34 14.42
CA GLY A 745 28.95 30.32 13.46
C GLY A 745 30.12 30.84 12.64
N ALA A 746 29.88 31.16 11.38
CA ALA A 746 30.86 31.74 10.48
C ALA A 746 30.21 32.84 9.65
N ASN A 747 30.96 33.92 9.40
CA ASN A 747 30.51 35.05 8.62
C ASN A 747 31.67 35.62 7.81
N VAL A 748 31.43 35.93 6.54
CA VAL A 748 32.42 36.49 5.62
C VAL A 748 31.76 37.62 4.84
N GLY A 749 32.47 38.72 4.64
CA GLY A 749 31.94 39.82 3.85
C GLY A 749 32.98 40.67 3.15
N VAL A 750 32.42 41.50 2.27
CA VAL A 750 33.14 42.45 1.42
C VAL A 750 32.42 43.79 1.51
N ARG A 751 33.18 44.86 1.68
CA ARG A 751 32.69 46.24 1.63
C ARG A 751 33.49 47.03 0.60
N TYR A 752 32.78 47.79 -0.22
CA TYR A 752 33.34 48.73 -1.18
C TYR A 752 32.91 50.16 -0.82
N THR A 753 33.86 51.08 -0.64
CA THR A 753 33.64 52.47 -0.23
C THR A 753 34.03 53.46 -1.34
N TRP A 754 33.40 54.64 -1.39
CA TRP A 754 33.72 55.72 -2.34
C TRP A 754 33.42 57.11 -1.81
#